data_AF-A0AAE2WBL7-F1
#
_entry.id   AF-A0AAE2WBL7-F1
#
_cell.length_a   1.000
_cell.length_b   1.000
_cell.length_c   1.000
_cell.angle_alpha   90.00
_cell.angle_beta   90.00
_cell.angle_gamma   90.00
#
_symmetry.space_group_name_H-M   'P 1'
#
loop_
_entity.id
_entity.type
_entity.pdbx_description
1 polymer ?
#
loop_
_entity_poly.entity_id
_entity_poly.type
_entity_poly.pdbx_seq_one_letter_code
_entity_poly.pdbx_strand_id
1 'polypeptide(L)'
;MYTQDPRWLVPCAYLASDRLFHFYLQQHIHQVINLDVASEEKRLLALAVKDYQFSFGNHLRKEDIASNLQQWQLPSPQQDSFSLLAQLADSFLIWQGDCFEVRQEHLDAWLKLCSVIDPAWIIACAYVRLVQQQVLDEWELVTLLTKRQCAFAFPADQSDTRYADNHVHFNGHGYTSLSMLSFMMGDARLKSTLIWPQREEYRLFESEHLEKNQLPAWISGYSACLLEQIYAGTTAEIDLTQLGLPEQKKWLLREYVESYGINNAQQRVLHHAASPTDYPGHQRWLLFCCGLMLQRRTVGYQSGLENLIRACMILRNYMVVSAVGLGQFVEFFGTDVRRPDKSYFKEQVVRYDLPATVSREYRVSPDEVIGDTERRPNIYHHKLRDFFAQHQRWHVPEQAHLVVHFTRSIPKNSSPHDKRWQSFRAKLLQQVRAFEKFSASVTLQEVIYQPDISKPAQNIDVRRLVRGYDVAGNENELPIEVFAPVLRVLRAAKHPAGMLSSIRLPRPFITVHAGEDYSHLLSGLRAIDEAVEFCQLREGDRIGHGLALGIDVTLWAQRQRRAYLTAGQHLDNLVWAYHQAVQLSQHTAEHIPVMHQLRDKIHHWSQQIFNDIYTPNQLYRAWLLRRNWIDYQDMQADLANRKEWAPDIVWLMEEQHNDKESKTAKTLWQRYLNSGLEGHEQDWINRIISVNCQPDTGECFSPKRQEDEDLLSLGELLLYGAIQDFLMEKYSRLSLVVEACPTSNIYIGRLEKYHEHPLFRWNPPQPDWLKPGGKFNRYGLRSGPLSICINTDDSALMPTTIANEHRIMRETVIRCFDIGSWMADVWISAIREKGVSLFKTNHIEQNMD
;
A
#
# COMPACT_ATOMS: atom_id res chain seq x y z
N MET A 1 3.60 -1.86 -12.92
CA MET A 1 2.89 -3.02 -13.46
C MET A 1 2.47 -2.86 -14.92
N TYR A 2 2.05 -1.67 -15.42
CA TYR A 2 1.27 -1.64 -16.67
C TYR A 2 1.96 -1.36 -18.01
N THR A 3 3.25 -1.04 -18.04
CA THR A 3 4.02 -1.07 -19.31
C THR A 3 5.30 -1.84 -19.09
N GLN A 4 5.13 -3.15 -18.91
CA GLN A 4 6.20 -4.09 -19.19
C GLN A 4 6.56 -4.01 -20.67
N ASP A 5 7.84 -4.24 -20.96
CA ASP A 5 8.26 -4.54 -22.31
C ASP A 5 7.42 -5.73 -22.82
N PRO A 6 6.70 -5.60 -23.96
CA PRO A 6 5.89 -6.66 -24.53
C PRO A 6 6.66 -7.97 -24.68
N ARG A 7 8.00 -7.93 -24.78
CA ARG A 7 8.87 -9.11 -24.78
C ARG A 7 8.53 -10.11 -23.66
N TRP A 8 8.17 -9.67 -22.46
CA TRP A 8 7.95 -10.58 -21.31
C TRP A 8 6.51 -11.10 -21.19
N LEU A 9 5.60 -10.64 -22.06
CA LEU A 9 4.19 -10.97 -22.01
C LEU A 9 3.90 -12.46 -22.24
N VAL A 10 4.54 -13.07 -23.23
CA VAL A 10 4.34 -14.49 -23.56
C VAL A 10 4.80 -15.40 -22.40
N PRO A 11 6.02 -15.22 -21.83
CA PRO A 11 6.43 -15.94 -20.63
C PRO A 11 5.45 -15.81 -19.46
N CYS A 12 4.97 -14.59 -19.18
CA CYS A 12 4.00 -14.34 -18.12
C CYS A 12 2.70 -15.11 -18.33
N ALA A 13 2.11 -15.00 -19.54
CA ALA A 13 0.88 -15.69 -19.88
C ALA A 13 1.05 -17.22 -19.83
N TYR A 14 2.19 -17.76 -20.27
CA TYR A 14 2.44 -19.20 -20.24
C TYR A 14 2.46 -19.78 -18.83
N LEU A 15 3.09 -19.06 -17.89
CA LEU A 15 3.27 -19.50 -16.50
C LEU A 15 2.08 -19.17 -15.59
N ALA A 16 1.17 -18.28 -15.99
CA ALA A 16 0.08 -17.81 -15.12
C ALA A 16 -1.30 -17.82 -15.78
N SER A 17 -1.50 -18.45 -16.95
CA SER A 17 -2.81 -18.51 -17.61
C SER A 17 -3.78 -19.50 -16.95
N ASP A 18 -4.99 -19.03 -16.67
CA ASP A 18 -6.13 -19.87 -16.28
C ASP A 18 -6.62 -20.79 -17.42
N ARG A 19 -6.54 -20.35 -18.69
CA ARG A 19 -6.86 -21.16 -19.87
C ARG A 19 -5.96 -22.37 -20.00
N LEU A 20 -4.65 -22.16 -19.90
CA LEU A 20 -3.68 -23.26 -19.95
C LEU A 20 -3.82 -24.15 -18.71
N PHE A 21 -4.02 -23.55 -17.54
CA PHE A 21 -4.28 -24.30 -16.31
C PHE A 21 -5.48 -25.24 -16.46
N HIS A 22 -6.61 -24.74 -16.98
CA HIS A 22 -7.81 -25.52 -17.21
C HIS A 22 -7.59 -26.64 -18.22
N PHE A 23 -6.92 -26.34 -19.33
CA PHE A 23 -6.63 -27.32 -20.39
C PHE A 23 -5.85 -28.52 -19.85
N TYR A 24 -4.78 -28.30 -19.09
CA TYR A 24 -4.02 -29.39 -18.48
C TYR A 24 -4.77 -30.06 -17.32
N LEU A 25 -5.55 -29.31 -16.54
CA LEU A 25 -6.39 -29.89 -15.48
C LEU A 25 -7.37 -30.93 -16.05
N GLN A 26 -8.02 -30.63 -17.18
CA GLN A 26 -8.92 -31.56 -17.84
C GLN A 26 -8.20 -32.81 -18.37
N GLN A 27 -7.00 -32.65 -18.94
CA GLN A 27 -6.19 -33.79 -19.37
C GLN A 27 -5.78 -34.68 -18.21
N HIS A 28 -5.39 -34.09 -17.07
CA HIS A 28 -4.99 -34.83 -15.88
C HIS A 28 -6.15 -35.59 -15.21
N ILE A 29 -7.33 -34.98 -15.13
CA ILE A 29 -8.52 -35.60 -14.51
C ILE A 29 -9.10 -36.69 -15.39
N HIS A 30 -9.25 -36.43 -16.69
CA HIS A 30 -10.02 -37.29 -17.60
C HIS A 30 -9.15 -38.18 -18.50
N GLN A 31 -7.82 -38.11 -18.39
CA GLN A 31 -6.87 -38.82 -19.26
C GLN A 31 -7.16 -38.63 -20.76
N VAL A 32 -7.67 -37.45 -21.14
CA VAL A 32 -8.07 -37.15 -22.52
C VAL A 32 -6.82 -36.98 -23.38
N ILE A 33 -6.59 -37.93 -24.29
CA ILE A 33 -5.55 -37.84 -25.32
C ILE A 33 -6.10 -36.97 -26.46
N ASN A 34 -5.75 -35.69 -26.47
CA ASN A 34 -6.04 -34.82 -27.60
C ASN A 34 -5.10 -35.15 -28.77
N LEU A 35 -5.62 -35.36 -29.98
CA LEU A 35 -4.79 -35.71 -31.15
C LEU A 35 -3.93 -34.53 -31.66
N ASP A 36 -4.25 -33.29 -31.27
CA ASP A 36 -3.53 -32.06 -31.66
C ASP A 36 -3.29 -31.10 -30.46
N VAL A 37 -2.63 -31.60 -29.42
CA VAL A 37 -2.32 -30.84 -28.18
C VAL A 37 -1.58 -29.54 -28.48
N ALA A 38 -0.58 -29.57 -29.37
CA ALA A 38 0.30 -28.43 -29.63
C ALA A 38 -0.41 -27.27 -30.34
N SER A 39 -1.29 -27.55 -31.31
CA SER A 39 -2.08 -26.51 -31.99
C SER A 39 -3.06 -25.85 -31.03
N GLU A 40 -3.73 -26.65 -30.20
CA GLU A 40 -4.68 -26.15 -29.22
C GLU A 40 -4.01 -25.34 -28.11
N GLU A 41 -2.87 -25.80 -27.59
CA GLU A 41 -2.05 -25.06 -26.63
C GLU A 41 -1.62 -23.71 -27.23
N LYS A 42 -1.17 -23.67 -28.49
CA LYS A 42 -0.78 -22.43 -29.17
C LYS A 42 -1.93 -21.45 -29.30
N ARG A 43 -3.12 -21.96 -29.65
CA ARG A 43 -4.35 -21.17 -29.75
C ARG A 43 -4.74 -20.59 -28.39
N LEU A 44 -4.71 -21.40 -27.34
CA LEU A 44 -5.06 -21.00 -25.97
C LEU A 44 -4.05 -19.98 -25.42
N LEU A 45 -2.75 -20.18 -25.66
CA LEU A 45 -1.71 -19.24 -25.25
C LEU A 45 -1.87 -17.88 -25.94
N ALA A 46 -2.19 -17.86 -27.25
CA ALA A 46 -2.45 -16.61 -27.95
C ALA A 46 -3.67 -15.85 -27.41
N LEU A 47 -4.69 -16.57 -26.91
CA LEU A 47 -5.83 -15.96 -26.21
C LEU A 47 -5.44 -15.48 -24.82
N ALA A 48 -4.69 -16.29 -24.06
CA ALA A 48 -4.20 -15.93 -22.75
C ALA A 48 -3.36 -14.64 -22.79
N VAL A 49 -2.47 -14.51 -23.77
CA VAL A 49 -1.68 -13.30 -23.99
C VAL A 49 -2.55 -12.04 -24.14
N LYS A 50 -3.73 -12.16 -24.78
CA LYS A 50 -4.68 -11.03 -24.89
C LYS A 50 -5.39 -10.70 -23.58
N ASP A 51 -5.59 -11.70 -22.72
CA ASP A 51 -6.23 -11.48 -21.43
C ASP A 51 -5.35 -10.57 -20.54
N TYR A 52 -4.04 -10.58 -20.74
CA TYR A 52 -3.10 -9.67 -20.09
C TYR A 52 -3.02 -8.27 -20.70
N GLN A 53 -3.86 -7.89 -21.68
CA GLN A 53 -3.78 -6.56 -22.33
C GLN A 53 -3.81 -5.39 -21.33
N PHE A 54 -4.66 -5.49 -20.29
CA PHE A 54 -4.74 -4.50 -19.23
C PHE A 54 -3.37 -4.27 -18.57
N SER A 55 -2.63 -5.36 -18.30
CA SER A 55 -1.31 -5.38 -17.65
C SER A 55 -0.16 -4.76 -18.48
N PHE A 56 -0.38 -4.43 -19.76
CA PHE A 56 0.71 -4.01 -20.68
C PHE A 56 0.40 -2.72 -21.46
N GLY A 57 -0.69 -2.02 -21.13
CA GLY A 57 -0.92 -0.60 -21.40
C GLY A 57 -1.24 -0.20 -22.85
N ASN A 58 -0.85 -1.01 -23.83
CA ASN A 58 -1.10 -0.78 -25.25
C ASN A 58 -2.08 -1.79 -25.84
N HIS A 59 -2.78 -1.40 -26.92
CA HIS A 59 -3.55 -2.34 -27.73
C HIS A 59 -2.62 -3.40 -28.34
N LEU A 60 -2.74 -4.64 -27.87
CA LEU A 60 -1.92 -5.76 -28.35
C LEU A 60 -2.44 -6.22 -29.71
N ARG A 61 -1.66 -6.00 -30.78
CA ARG A 61 -2.02 -6.45 -32.13
C ARG A 61 -1.80 -7.95 -32.28
N LYS A 62 -2.58 -8.58 -33.15
CA LYS A 62 -2.48 -10.04 -33.39
C LYS A 62 -1.11 -10.42 -33.95
N GLU A 63 -0.55 -9.55 -34.79
CA GLU A 63 0.75 -9.71 -35.45
C GLU A 63 1.89 -9.66 -34.43
N ASP A 64 1.79 -8.77 -33.43
CA ASP A 64 2.79 -8.65 -32.37
C ASP A 64 2.78 -9.90 -31.48
N ILE A 65 1.59 -10.41 -31.13
CA ILE A 65 1.44 -11.64 -30.35
C ILE A 65 2.03 -12.84 -31.11
N ALA A 66 1.69 -12.99 -32.39
CA ALA A 66 2.21 -14.08 -33.22
C ALA A 66 3.75 -14.05 -33.32
N SER A 67 4.32 -12.85 -33.52
CA SER A 67 5.76 -12.65 -33.62
C SER A 67 6.48 -12.94 -32.29
N ASN A 68 5.89 -12.52 -31.16
CA ASN A 68 6.42 -12.75 -29.82
C ASN A 68 6.39 -14.24 -29.45
N LEU A 69 5.30 -14.95 -29.79
CA LEU A 69 5.22 -16.41 -29.63
C LEU A 69 6.32 -17.13 -30.41
N GLN A 70 6.58 -16.68 -31.66
CA GLN A 70 7.65 -17.23 -32.48
C GLN A 70 9.04 -16.94 -31.91
N GLN A 71 9.26 -15.74 -31.36
CA GLN A 71 10.52 -15.34 -30.74
C GLN A 71 10.85 -16.21 -29.53
N TRP A 72 9.86 -16.46 -28.66
CA TRP A 72 10.04 -17.35 -27.51
C TRP A 72 10.03 -18.82 -27.88
N GLN A 73 9.50 -19.19 -29.06
CA GLN A 73 9.31 -20.57 -29.50
C GLN A 73 8.31 -21.35 -28.63
N LEU A 74 7.27 -20.66 -28.13
CA LEU A 74 6.21 -21.25 -27.31
C LEU A 74 4.87 -21.33 -28.08
N PRO A 75 4.13 -22.45 -27.97
CA PRO A 75 4.53 -23.72 -27.33
C PRO A 75 5.48 -24.54 -28.22
N SER A 76 6.39 -25.30 -27.61
CA SER A 76 7.28 -26.23 -28.31
C SER A 76 7.47 -27.51 -27.49
N PRO A 77 7.55 -28.70 -28.11
CA PRO A 77 7.85 -29.95 -27.41
C PRO A 77 9.19 -29.95 -26.66
N GLN A 78 10.09 -29.05 -27.06
CA GLN A 78 11.44 -28.91 -26.50
C GLN A 78 11.52 -27.81 -25.43
N GLN A 79 10.50 -26.95 -25.32
CA GLN A 79 10.44 -25.89 -24.32
C GLN A 79 9.27 -26.13 -23.36
N ASP A 80 9.62 -26.61 -22.17
CA ASP A 80 8.71 -26.76 -21.05
C ASP A 80 8.75 -25.52 -20.12
N SER A 81 7.87 -25.49 -19.11
CA SER A 81 7.88 -24.40 -18.12
C SER A 81 9.24 -24.24 -17.42
N PHE A 82 10.04 -25.30 -17.28
CA PHE A 82 11.35 -25.27 -16.63
C PHE A 82 12.42 -24.61 -17.49
N SER A 83 12.42 -24.91 -18.79
CA SER A 83 13.30 -24.29 -19.78
C SER A 83 13.02 -22.79 -19.86
N LEU A 84 11.74 -22.40 -19.77
CA LEU A 84 11.33 -21.01 -19.69
C LEU A 84 11.83 -20.35 -18.38
N LEU A 85 11.62 -21.00 -17.22
CA LEU A 85 12.16 -20.51 -15.95
C LEU A 85 13.69 -20.38 -15.98
N ALA A 86 14.39 -21.31 -16.63
CA ALA A 86 15.84 -21.25 -16.82
C ALA A 86 16.26 -20.07 -17.71
N GLN A 87 15.55 -19.82 -18.81
CA GLN A 87 15.80 -18.66 -19.68
C GLN A 87 15.56 -17.33 -18.93
N LEU A 88 14.52 -17.27 -18.09
CA LEU A 88 14.26 -16.13 -17.23
C LEU A 88 15.37 -15.95 -16.19
N ALA A 89 15.80 -17.03 -15.54
CA ALA A 89 16.92 -16.99 -14.61
C ALA A 89 18.21 -16.49 -15.28
N ASP A 90 18.54 -16.99 -16.47
CA ASP A 90 19.75 -16.56 -17.22
C ASP A 90 19.68 -15.08 -17.62
N SER A 91 18.48 -14.61 -17.97
CA SER A 91 18.22 -13.22 -18.38
C SER A 91 18.27 -12.23 -17.22
N PHE A 92 17.74 -12.60 -16.05
CA PHE A 92 17.54 -11.66 -14.94
C PHE A 92 18.51 -11.84 -13.80
N LEU A 93 18.94 -13.06 -13.50
CA LEU A 93 19.73 -13.36 -12.32
C LEU A 93 21.22 -13.43 -12.66
N ILE A 94 22.04 -13.07 -11.68
CA ILE A 94 23.48 -13.25 -11.67
C ILE A 94 23.89 -13.94 -10.37
N TRP A 95 24.79 -14.91 -10.49
CA TRP A 95 25.35 -15.61 -9.34
C TRP A 95 26.50 -14.79 -8.74
N GLN A 96 26.41 -14.46 -7.45
CA GLN A 96 27.44 -13.67 -6.75
C GLN A 96 28.48 -14.53 -6.00
N GLY A 97 28.30 -15.85 -5.99
CA GLY A 97 29.14 -16.78 -5.22
C GLY A 97 28.43 -17.37 -4.00
N ASP A 98 27.51 -16.62 -3.38
CA ASP A 98 26.72 -17.08 -2.22
C ASP A 98 25.20 -16.81 -2.33
N CYS A 99 24.76 -16.09 -3.35
CA CYS A 99 23.34 -15.91 -3.68
C CYS A 99 23.12 -15.55 -5.15
N PHE A 100 21.86 -15.61 -5.58
CA PHE A 100 21.42 -14.99 -6.82
C PHE A 100 20.88 -13.59 -6.55
N GLU A 101 21.34 -12.64 -7.36
CA GLU A 101 20.85 -11.27 -7.40
C GLU A 101 20.31 -10.94 -8.79
N VAL A 102 19.38 -10.00 -8.87
CA VAL A 102 18.92 -9.45 -10.16
C VAL A 102 19.99 -8.52 -10.74
N ARG A 103 20.24 -8.68 -12.04
CA ARG A 103 21.09 -7.80 -12.84
C ARG A 103 20.59 -6.36 -12.76
N GLN A 104 21.48 -5.43 -12.43
CA GLN A 104 21.13 -4.03 -12.19
C GLN A 104 20.39 -3.42 -13.38
N GLU A 105 20.85 -3.68 -14.60
CA GLU A 105 20.24 -3.20 -15.85
C GLU A 105 18.78 -3.64 -16.00
N HIS A 106 18.40 -4.79 -15.44
CA HIS A 106 17.08 -5.40 -15.57
C HIS A 106 16.19 -5.25 -14.33
N LEU A 107 16.61 -4.49 -13.29
CA LEU A 107 15.84 -4.34 -12.04
C LEU A 107 14.39 -3.88 -12.26
N ASP A 108 14.15 -2.86 -13.08
CA ASP A 108 12.78 -2.38 -13.38
C ASP A 108 11.94 -3.45 -14.10
N ALA A 109 12.53 -4.15 -15.07
CA ALA A 109 11.86 -5.23 -15.78
C ALA A 109 11.57 -6.43 -14.86
N TRP A 110 12.47 -6.74 -13.92
CA TRP A 110 12.31 -7.78 -12.92
C TRP A 110 11.21 -7.47 -11.92
N LEU A 111 11.14 -6.25 -11.38
CA LEU A 111 10.08 -5.82 -10.47
C LEU A 111 8.71 -5.93 -11.13
N LYS A 112 8.63 -5.53 -12.40
CA LYS A 112 7.42 -5.73 -13.18
C LYS A 112 7.15 -7.22 -13.39
N LEU A 113 8.13 -8.05 -13.70
CA LEU A 113 7.93 -9.51 -13.80
C LEU A 113 7.38 -10.09 -12.48
N CYS A 114 7.97 -9.71 -11.35
CA CYS A 114 7.57 -10.12 -10.00
C CYS A 114 6.16 -9.65 -9.60
N SER A 115 5.58 -8.70 -10.34
CA SER A 115 4.19 -8.31 -10.12
C SER A 115 3.21 -9.38 -10.59
N VAL A 116 3.58 -10.19 -11.58
CA VAL A 116 2.74 -11.25 -12.17
C VAL A 116 3.25 -12.65 -11.79
N ILE A 117 4.56 -12.83 -11.72
CA ILE A 117 5.20 -14.13 -11.47
C ILE A 117 5.82 -14.15 -10.08
N ASP A 118 5.62 -15.22 -9.33
CA ASP A 118 6.34 -15.46 -8.08
C ASP A 118 7.82 -15.78 -8.40
N PRO A 119 8.77 -14.91 -8.03
CA PRO A 119 10.19 -15.11 -8.34
C PRO A 119 10.79 -16.35 -7.67
N ALA A 120 10.13 -16.92 -6.65
CA ALA A 120 10.61 -18.11 -5.97
C ALA A 120 10.86 -19.29 -6.94
N TRP A 121 10.01 -19.45 -7.96
CA TRP A 121 10.18 -20.51 -8.97
C TRP A 121 11.36 -20.27 -9.91
N ILE A 122 11.66 -19.01 -10.23
CA ILE A 122 12.82 -18.64 -11.06
C ILE A 122 14.11 -18.85 -10.28
N ILE A 123 14.14 -18.37 -9.02
CA ILE A 123 15.28 -18.53 -8.11
C ILE A 123 15.52 -20.02 -7.81
N ALA A 124 14.47 -20.78 -7.51
CA ALA A 124 14.57 -22.22 -7.29
C ALA A 124 15.12 -22.96 -8.52
N CYS A 125 14.67 -22.60 -9.73
CA CYS A 125 15.20 -23.15 -10.97
C CYS A 125 16.72 -22.93 -11.09
N ALA A 126 17.18 -21.71 -10.79
CA ALA A 126 18.59 -21.37 -10.87
C ALA A 126 19.45 -22.19 -9.89
N TYR A 127 19.02 -22.33 -8.64
CA TYR A 127 19.69 -23.15 -7.63
C TYR A 127 19.71 -24.64 -7.98
N VAL A 128 18.57 -25.18 -8.43
CA VAL A 128 18.47 -26.60 -8.80
C VAL A 128 19.42 -26.93 -9.96
N ARG A 129 19.61 -26.01 -10.91
CA ARG A 129 20.61 -26.18 -11.99
C ARG A 129 22.04 -26.27 -11.44
N LEU A 130 22.40 -25.43 -10.46
CA LEU A 130 23.72 -25.52 -9.81
C LEU A 130 23.94 -26.86 -9.11
N VAL A 131 22.91 -27.39 -8.43
CA VAL A 131 22.96 -28.72 -7.81
C VAL A 131 23.09 -29.83 -8.87
N GLN A 132 22.34 -29.75 -9.97
CA GLN A 132 22.42 -30.72 -11.07
C GLN A 132 23.77 -30.69 -11.79
N GLN A 133 24.40 -29.51 -11.86
CA GLN A 133 25.75 -29.32 -12.40
C GLN A 133 26.86 -29.71 -11.41
N GLN A 134 26.50 -30.23 -10.23
CA GLN A 134 27.44 -30.57 -9.15
C GLN A 134 28.27 -29.38 -8.65
N VAL A 135 27.75 -28.15 -8.78
CA VAL A 135 28.37 -26.93 -8.25
C VAL A 135 28.04 -26.75 -6.77
N LEU A 136 26.83 -27.12 -6.35
CA LEU A 136 26.37 -27.05 -4.97
C LEU A 136 25.95 -28.43 -4.48
N ASP A 137 26.31 -28.75 -3.24
CA ASP A 137 25.68 -29.85 -2.53
C ASP A 137 24.35 -29.42 -1.87
N GLU A 138 23.67 -30.39 -1.27
CA GLU A 138 22.38 -30.15 -0.60
C GLU A 138 22.50 -29.26 0.65
N TRP A 139 23.57 -29.43 1.43
CA TRP A 139 23.75 -28.68 2.66
C TRP A 139 24.11 -27.22 2.36
N GLU A 140 24.91 -27.00 1.33
CA GLU A 140 25.17 -25.69 0.75
C GLU A 140 23.87 -25.06 0.23
N LEU A 141 23.05 -25.80 -0.53
CA LEU A 141 21.75 -25.30 -1.00
C LEU A 141 20.88 -24.78 0.16
N VAL A 142 20.68 -25.59 1.21
CA VAL A 142 19.88 -25.20 2.37
C VAL A 142 20.48 -23.99 3.06
N THR A 143 21.81 -23.95 3.23
CA THR A 143 22.51 -22.86 3.89
C THR A 143 22.39 -21.54 3.12
N LEU A 144 22.55 -21.57 1.80
CA LEU A 144 22.50 -20.38 0.94
C LEU A 144 21.08 -19.78 0.91
N LEU A 145 20.07 -20.65 0.75
CA LEU A 145 18.66 -20.25 0.74
C LEU A 145 18.18 -19.68 2.08
N THR A 146 18.74 -20.12 3.20
CA THR A 146 18.30 -19.72 4.55
C THR A 146 19.10 -18.57 5.14
N LYS A 147 20.32 -18.29 4.67
CA LYS A 147 21.16 -17.21 5.23
C LYS A 147 21.20 -15.95 4.39
N ARG A 148 21.28 -16.06 3.06
CA ARG A 148 21.68 -14.94 2.19
C ARG A 148 20.68 -14.65 1.08
N GLN A 149 19.94 -15.65 0.59
CA GLN A 149 19.06 -15.45 -0.54
C GLN A 149 17.86 -14.55 -0.20
N CYS A 150 17.77 -13.41 -0.88
CA CYS A 150 16.59 -12.55 -0.85
C CYS A 150 15.41 -13.22 -1.58
N ALA A 151 14.19 -13.07 -1.05
CA ALA A 151 12.96 -13.61 -1.65
C ALA A 151 12.71 -13.13 -3.10
N PHE A 152 13.11 -11.90 -3.40
CA PHE A 152 12.99 -11.29 -4.72
C PHE A 152 14.33 -11.22 -5.47
N ALA A 153 15.40 -11.84 -4.94
CA ALA A 153 16.76 -11.70 -5.47
C ALA A 153 17.22 -10.23 -5.62
N PHE A 154 16.76 -9.31 -4.77
CA PHE A 154 17.28 -7.94 -4.79
C PHE A 154 18.74 -7.93 -4.35
N PRO A 155 19.60 -7.07 -4.95
CA PRO A 155 20.98 -6.91 -4.51
C PRO A 155 21.08 -6.64 -3.02
N ALA A 156 22.11 -7.19 -2.37
CA ALA A 156 22.43 -6.87 -0.98
C ALA A 156 23.10 -5.48 -0.89
N ASP A 157 22.83 -4.75 0.19
CA ASP A 157 23.58 -3.52 0.50
C ASP A 157 24.81 -3.82 1.35
N GLN A 158 25.73 -2.86 1.42
CA GLN A 158 26.89 -2.92 2.31
C GLN A 158 26.45 -3.07 3.77
N SER A 159 27.19 -3.86 4.56
CA SER A 159 26.82 -4.33 5.90
C SER A 159 26.43 -3.24 6.90
N ASP A 160 26.91 -2.02 6.72
CA ASP A 160 26.77 -0.93 7.69
C ASP A 160 25.65 0.06 7.32
N THR A 161 24.98 -0.16 6.18
CA THR A 161 23.93 0.75 5.69
C THR A 161 22.68 0.57 6.53
N ARG A 162 22.22 1.67 7.17
CA ARG A 162 21.01 1.68 7.99
C ARG A 162 19.82 2.26 7.23
N TYR A 163 18.66 1.65 7.42
CA TYR A 163 17.39 2.10 6.87
C TYR A 163 16.36 2.28 7.97
N ALA A 164 15.41 3.19 7.74
CA ALA A 164 14.21 3.27 8.55
C ALA A 164 13.01 3.29 7.63
N ASP A 165 12.12 2.32 7.84
CA ASP A 165 10.83 2.26 7.20
C ASP A 165 9.80 2.90 8.13
N ASN A 166 9.52 4.17 7.91
CA ASN A 166 8.72 5.01 8.80
C ASN A 166 7.22 4.84 8.60
N HIS A 167 6.83 3.93 7.69
CA HIS A 167 5.45 3.68 7.35
C HIS A 167 5.28 2.25 6.84
N VAL A 168 4.93 1.35 7.77
CA VAL A 168 4.68 -0.06 7.47
C VAL A 168 3.33 -0.48 8.02
N HIS A 169 2.39 -0.90 7.18
CA HIS A 169 1.16 -1.51 7.67
C HIS A 169 1.47 -2.87 8.31
N PHE A 170 1.14 -3.06 9.59
CA PHE A 170 1.52 -4.29 10.31
C PHE A 170 0.97 -5.57 9.65
N ASN A 171 -0.24 -5.50 9.10
CA ASN A 171 -0.87 -6.59 8.34
C ASN A 171 -0.53 -6.58 6.84
N GLY A 172 0.11 -5.50 6.39
CA GLY A 172 0.60 -5.26 5.04
C GLY A 172 2.05 -5.69 4.83
N HIS A 173 2.81 -5.85 5.91
CA HIS A 173 4.20 -6.32 5.90
C HIS A 173 4.28 -7.83 5.63
N GLY A 174 5.45 -8.29 5.19
CA GLY A 174 5.75 -9.69 4.95
C GLY A 174 5.90 -10.06 3.47
N TYR A 175 5.69 -11.34 3.18
CA TYR A 175 5.75 -11.93 1.84
C TYR A 175 4.63 -12.95 1.64
N THR A 176 4.06 -13.04 0.44
CA THR A 176 2.91 -13.93 0.13
C THR A 176 3.21 -15.42 0.29
N SER A 177 4.49 -15.79 0.40
CA SER A 177 4.92 -17.15 0.67
C SER A 177 4.31 -17.76 1.92
N LEU A 178 4.01 -16.95 2.95
CA LEU A 178 3.43 -17.43 4.20
C LEU A 178 2.08 -18.10 3.94
N SER A 179 1.22 -17.45 3.15
CA SER A 179 -0.09 -17.97 2.81
C SER A 179 0.02 -19.17 1.87
N MET A 180 0.92 -19.10 0.87
CA MET A 180 1.16 -20.23 -0.06
C MET A 180 1.57 -21.50 0.68
N LEU A 181 2.52 -21.40 1.62
CA LEU A 181 2.91 -22.53 2.45
C LEU A 181 1.77 -23.03 3.32
N SER A 182 0.96 -22.16 3.93
CA SER A 182 -0.19 -22.61 4.74
C SER A 182 -1.19 -23.46 3.94
N PHE A 183 -1.37 -23.19 2.63
CA PHE A 183 -2.18 -24.05 1.76
C PHE A 183 -1.53 -25.42 1.49
N MET A 184 -0.20 -25.47 1.33
CA MET A 184 0.53 -26.74 1.12
C MET A 184 0.65 -27.59 2.40
N MET A 185 0.76 -26.92 3.55
CA MET A 185 0.80 -27.54 4.87
C MET A 185 -0.61 -27.93 5.37
N GLY A 186 -1.66 -27.42 4.71
CA GLY A 186 -3.09 -27.60 5.02
C GLY A 186 -3.52 -27.05 6.38
N ASP A 187 -2.77 -26.07 6.88
CA ASP A 187 -3.17 -25.23 8.00
C ASP A 187 -4.29 -24.25 7.58
N ALA A 188 -4.49 -24.06 6.27
CA ALA A 188 -5.42 -23.10 5.71
C ALA A 188 -6.87 -23.61 5.66
N ARG A 189 -7.81 -22.80 6.14
CA ARG A 189 -9.25 -23.01 5.96
C ARG A 189 -9.90 -21.76 5.38
N LEU A 190 -10.54 -21.90 4.22
CA LEU A 190 -11.32 -20.81 3.63
C LEU A 190 -12.68 -20.68 4.33
N LYS A 191 -13.13 -19.43 4.50
CA LYS A 191 -14.50 -19.15 4.96
C LYS A 191 -15.48 -19.31 3.81
N SER A 192 -16.68 -19.82 4.09
CA SER A 192 -17.75 -19.96 3.09
C SER A 192 -18.24 -18.62 2.51
N THR A 193 -18.06 -17.52 3.25
CA THR A 193 -18.45 -16.16 2.85
C THR A 193 -17.28 -15.34 2.27
N LEU A 194 -16.27 -16.01 1.74
CA LEU A 194 -15.11 -15.32 1.19
C LEU A 194 -15.50 -14.57 -0.10
N ILE A 195 -15.12 -13.30 -0.17
CA ILE A 195 -15.23 -12.50 -1.39
C ILE A 195 -13.86 -12.46 -2.05
N TRP A 196 -13.77 -12.98 -3.27
CA TRP A 196 -12.56 -12.95 -4.06
C TRP A 196 -12.49 -11.64 -4.86
N PRO A 197 -11.30 -11.03 -4.97
CA PRO A 197 -11.13 -9.90 -5.87
C PRO A 197 -11.27 -10.32 -7.34
N GLN A 198 -11.51 -9.35 -8.22
CA GLN A 198 -11.63 -9.56 -9.67
C GLN A 198 -10.26 -9.45 -10.36
N ARG A 199 -10.01 -10.29 -11.35
CA ARG A 199 -8.80 -10.31 -12.20
C ARG A 199 -9.12 -10.42 -13.67
N GLU A 200 -8.96 -9.34 -14.42
CA GLU A 200 -9.31 -9.30 -15.86
C GLU A 200 -8.53 -10.32 -16.69
N GLU A 201 -7.32 -10.66 -16.27
CA GLU A 201 -6.45 -11.66 -16.90
C GLU A 201 -6.94 -13.11 -16.72
N TYR A 202 -7.87 -13.38 -15.80
CA TYR A 202 -8.37 -14.72 -15.46
C TYR A 202 -9.82 -14.94 -15.90
N ARG A 203 -10.02 -14.88 -17.22
CA ARG A 203 -11.36 -14.92 -17.81
C ARG A 203 -12.22 -16.12 -17.43
N LEU A 204 -11.67 -17.32 -17.26
CA LEU A 204 -12.43 -18.52 -16.90
C LEU A 204 -12.92 -18.46 -15.45
N PHE A 205 -12.11 -17.91 -14.54
CA PHE A 205 -12.54 -17.69 -13.16
C PHE A 205 -13.52 -16.53 -13.04
N GLU A 206 -13.29 -15.43 -13.75
CA GLU A 206 -14.18 -14.27 -13.71
C GLU A 206 -15.48 -14.48 -14.49
N SER A 207 -15.53 -15.43 -15.43
CA SER A 207 -16.76 -15.86 -16.09
C SER A 207 -17.52 -16.96 -15.33
N GLU A 208 -17.09 -17.29 -14.12
CA GLU A 208 -17.66 -18.37 -13.28
C GLU A 208 -17.61 -19.77 -13.95
N HIS A 209 -16.78 -19.95 -14.97
CA HIS A 209 -16.56 -21.26 -15.58
C HIS A 209 -15.71 -22.16 -14.67
N LEU A 210 -14.80 -21.55 -13.91
CA LEU A 210 -14.07 -22.18 -12.82
C LEU A 210 -14.44 -21.53 -11.49
N GLU A 211 -14.67 -22.35 -10.47
CA GLU A 211 -14.96 -21.88 -9.12
C GLU A 211 -13.67 -21.46 -8.40
N LYS A 212 -13.56 -20.17 -8.04
CA LYS A 212 -12.40 -19.64 -7.30
C LYS A 212 -12.14 -20.37 -5.98
N ASN A 213 -13.20 -20.82 -5.30
CA ASN A 213 -13.10 -21.57 -4.04
C ASN A 213 -12.43 -22.95 -4.19
N GLN A 214 -12.40 -23.54 -5.39
CA GLN A 214 -11.75 -24.82 -5.65
C GLN A 214 -10.24 -24.68 -5.86
N LEU A 215 -9.72 -23.46 -6.08
CA LEU A 215 -8.32 -23.22 -6.41
C LEU A 215 -7.35 -23.76 -5.35
N PRO A 216 -7.53 -23.51 -4.03
CA PRO A 216 -6.67 -24.12 -3.02
C PRO A 216 -6.73 -25.66 -2.99
N ALA A 217 -7.89 -26.25 -3.27
CA ALA A 217 -8.05 -27.69 -3.28
C ALA A 217 -7.32 -28.34 -4.47
N TRP A 218 -7.26 -27.68 -5.63
CA TRP A 218 -6.42 -28.13 -6.76
C TRP A 218 -4.94 -28.02 -6.42
N ILE A 219 -4.51 -26.91 -5.83
CA ILE A 219 -3.12 -26.68 -5.43
C ILE A 219 -2.64 -27.74 -4.43
N SER A 220 -3.42 -27.95 -3.35
CA SER A 220 -3.14 -28.99 -2.37
C SER A 220 -3.16 -30.39 -3.00
N GLY A 221 -4.09 -30.66 -3.92
CA GLY A 221 -4.18 -31.93 -4.64
C GLY A 221 -2.95 -32.23 -5.49
N TYR A 222 -2.51 -31.28 -6.32
CA TYR A 222 -1.29 -31.43 -7.11
C TYR A 222 -0.08 -31.64 -6.21
N SER A 223 0.04 -30.85 -5.14
CA SER A 223 1.12 -31.01 -4.16
C SER A 223 1.12 -32.41 -3.54
N ALA A 224 -0.04 -32.93 -3.13
CA ALA A 224 -0.16 -34.26 -2.54
C ALA A 224 0.29 -35.37 -3.50
N CYS A 225 -0.18 -35.35 -4.75
CA CYS A 225 0.22 -36.34 -5.76
C CYS A 225 1.74 -36.31 -6.02
N LEU A 226 2.34 -35.11 -6.09
CA LEU A 226 3.79 -34.96 -6.29
C LEU A 226 4.58 -35.46 -5.06
N LEU A 227 4.12 -35.12 -3.85
CA LEU A 227 4.76 -35.56 -2.60
C LEU A 227 4.68 -37.08 -2.43
N GLU A 228 3.55 -37.70 -2.78
CA GLU A 228 3.41 -39.15 -2.79
C GLU A 228 4.50 -39.81 -3.63
N GLN A 229 4.74 -39.31 -4.84
CA GLN A 229 5.79 -39.86 -5.70
C GLN A 229 7.20 -39.63 -5.13
N ILE A 230 7.45 -38.51 -4.44
CA ILE A 230 8.74 -38.20 -3.80
C ILE A 230 9.01 -39.15 -2.62
N TYR A 231 8.02 -39.38 -1.75
CA TYR A 231 8.15 -40.12 -0.50
C TYR A 231 7.91 -41.63 -0.63
N ALA A 232 6.96 -42.06 -1.46
CA ALA A 232 6.67 -43.48 -1.68
C ALA A 232 7.73 -44.18 -2.55
N GLY A 233 8.55 -43.42 -3.29
CA GLY A 233 9.67 -43.98 -4.06
C GLY A 233 9.24 -44.89 -5.23
N THR A 234 7.99 -44.81 -5.67
CA THR A 234 7.46 -45.63 -6.76
C THR A 234 7.98 -45.13 -8.11
N THR A 235 8.34 -46.05 -9.00
CA THR A 235 8.65 -45.78 -10.42
C THR A 235 7.40 -45.73 -11.30
N ALA A 236 6.22 -45.92 -10.70
CA ALA A 236 4.94 -45.86 -11.39
C ALA A 236 4.64 -44.44 -11.90
N GLU A 237 3.83 -44.34 -12.96
CA GLU A 237 3.28 -43.06 -13.39
C GLU A 237 2.41 -42.44 -12.29
N ILE A 238 2.49 -41.11 -12.17
CA ILE A 238 1.71 -40.35 -11.19
C ILE A 238 0.22 -40.40 -11.55
N ASP A 239 -0.62 -40.76 -10.59
CA ASP A 239 -2.07 -40.76 -10.77
C ASP A 239 -2.65 -39.39 -10.41
N LEU A 240 -2.86 -38.56 -11.43
CA LEU A 240 -3.48 -37.24 -11.29
C LEU A 240 -5.01 -37.27 -11.37
N THR A 241 -5.63 -38.43 -11.59
CA THR A 241 -7.11 -38.54 -11.67
C THR A 241 -7.77 -38.23 -10.33
N GLN A 242 -7.01 -38.40 -9.23
CA GLN A 242 -7.43 -38.07 -7.86
C GLN A 242 -7.78 -36.59 -7.66
N LEU A 243 -7.37 -35.71 -8.58
CA LEU A 243 -7.74 -34.29 -8.57
C LEU A 243 -9.25 -34.07 -8.79
N GLY A 244 -9.94 -35.01 -9.45
CA GLY A 244 -11.38 -34.95 -9.70
C GLY A 244 -12.25 -35.56 -8.59
N LEU A 245 -11.65 -36.14 -7.54
CA LEU A 245 -12.38 -36.76 -6.44
C LEU A 245 -12.75 -35.74 -5.34
N PRO A 246 -13.92 -35.88 -4.68
CA PRO A 246 -14.30 -35.06 -3.52
C PRO A 246 -13.27 -35.15 -2.37
N GLU A 247 -13.14 -34.09 -1.55
CA GLU A 247 -12.13 -33.90 -0.48
C GLU A 247 -12.11 -34.98 0.62
N GLN A 248 -11.66 -36.20 0.31
CA GLN A 248 -11.32 -37.19 1.31
C GLN A 248 -9.95 -37.81 0.97
N LYS A 249 -8.95 -37.38 1.74
CA LYS A 249 -7.53 -37.79 1.77
C LYS A 249 -6.61 -37.19 0.71
N LYS A 250 -6.38 -35.88 0.79
CA LYS A 250 -5.17 -35.25 0.23
C LYS A 250 -4.18 -35.07 1.38
N TRP A 251 -3.11 -35.84 1.38
CA TRP A 251 -2.07 -35.76 2.40
C TRP A 251 -1.27 -34.45 2.26
N LEU A 252 -1.01 -33.78 3.36
CA LEU A 252 -0.36 -32.46 3.39
C LEU A 252 1.15 -32.61 3.61
N LEU A 253 1.94 -31.60 3.24
CA LEU A 253 3.41 -31.66 3.38
C LEU A 253 3.84 -32.05 4.81
N ARG A 254 3.17 -31.49 5.84
CA ARG A 254 3.45 -31.82 7.24
C ARG A 254 3.29 -33.32 7.52
N GLU A 255 2.20 -33.91 7.04
CA GLU A 255 1.89 -35.31 7.29
C GLU A 255 2.89 -36.25 6.61
N TYR A 256 3.38 -35.90 5.40
CA TYR A 256 4.45 -36.65 4.74
C TYR A 256 5.77 -36.58 5.48
N VAL A 257 6.16 -35.40 5.95
CA VAL A 257 7.41 -35.21 6.72
C VAL A 257 7.37 -35.95 8.05
N GLU A 258 6.20 -36.01 8.70
CA GLU A 258 6.01 -36.74 9.96
C GLU A 258 5.94 -38.27 9.75
N SER A 259 5.42 -38.72 8.60
CA SER A 259 5.18 -40.15 8.34
C SER A 259 6.36 -40.87 7.69
N TYR A 260 7.22 -40.16 6.97
CA TYR A 260 8.31 -40.75 6.18
C TYR A 260 9.68 -40.20 6.58
N GLY A 261 10.70 -41.06 6.56
CA GLY A 261 12.08 -40.68 6.84
C GLY A 261 12.71 -39.78 5.78
N ILE A 262 13.85 -39.19 6.13
CA ILE A 262 14.56 -38.21 5.31
C ILE A 262 15.69 -38.86 4.51
N ASN A 263 15.33 -39.69 3.53
CA ASN A 263 16.24 -40.66 2.91
C ASN A 263 17.01 -40.12 1.69
N ASN A 264 16.53 -39.06 1.05
CA ASN A 264 17.20 -38.45 -0.11
C ASN A 264 17.21 -36.91 -0.01
N ALA A 265 17.98 -36.28 -0.90
CA ALA A 265 18.14 -34.83 -0.91
C ALA A 265 16.84 -34.05 -1.07
N GLN A 266 15.92 -34.57 -1.89
CA GLN A 266 14.62 -33.98 -2.12
C GLN A 266 13.78 -33.94 -0.83
N GLN A 267 13.75 -35.06 -0.11
CA GLN A 267 13.03 -35.22 1.16
C GLN A 267 13.65 -34.37 2.28
N ARG A 268 14.98 -34.22 2.30
CA ARG A 268 15.70 -33.38 3.28
C ARG A 268 15.42 -31.90 3.10
N VAL A 269 15.46 -31.40 1.87
CA VAL A 269 15.08 -30.02 1.57
C VAL A 269 13.62 -29.75 1.93
N LEU A 270 12.71 -30.68 1.63
CA LEU A 270 11.29 -30.57 2.00
C LEU A 270 11.06 -30.64 3.52
N HIS A 271 11.85 -31.42 4.25
CA HIS A 271 11.82 -31.42 5.72
C HIS A 271 12.17 -30.03 6.28
N HIS A 272 13.22 -29.38 5.78
CA HIS A 272 13.55 -28.01 6.17
C HIS A 272 12.46 -26.99 5.80
N ALA A 273 11.78 -27.18 4.65
CA ALA A 273 10.63 -26.37 4.28
C ALA A 273 9.45 -26.53 5.24
N ALA A 274 9.27 -27.71 5.85
CA ALA A 274 8.20 -27.99 6.80
C ALA A 274 8.44 -27.41 8.21
N SER A 275 9.69 -27.14 8.61
CA SER A 275 10.06 -26.62 9.95
C SER A 275 9.69 -25.14 10.16
N PRO A 276 8.64 -24.79 10.94
CA PRO A 276 8.20 -23.41 11.09
C PRO A 276 9.02 -22.59 12.11
N THR A 277 9.74 -23.25 13.02
CA THR A 277 10.52 -22.60 14.09
C THR A 277 11.84 -22.02 13.59
N ASP A 278 12.46 -22.72 12.64
CA ASP A 278 13.88 -22.54 12.31
C ASP A 278 14.09 -21.46 11.26
N TYR A 279 13.15 -21.31 10.31
CA TYR A 279 13.31 -20.45 9.15
C TYR A 279 12.08 -19.55 8.89
N PRO A 280 12.27 -18.28 8.49
CA PRO A 280 11.21 -17.41 7.99
C PRO A 280 10.44 -18.01 6.80
N GLY A 281 9.18 -17.60 6.65
CA GLY A 281 8.28 -18.16 5.64
C GLY A 281 8.75 -18.07 4.18
N HIS A 282 9.46 -17.00 3.80
CA HIS A 282 9.95 -16.86 2.41
C HIS A 282 11.05 -17.88 2.08
N GLN A 283 11.92 -18.17 3.04
CA GLN A 283 13.01 -19.16 2.88
C GLN A 283 12.43 -20.57 2.81
N ARG A 284 11.46 -20.88 3.67
CA ARG A 284 10.72 -22.15 3.64
C ARG A 284 10.03 -22.37 2.30
N TRP A 285 9.50 -21.32 1.68
CA TRP A 285 8.86 -21.40 0.38
C TRP A 285 9.85 -21.64 -0.74
N LEU A 286 11.00 -20.96 -0.74
CA LEU A 286 12.10 -21.24 -1.66
C LEU A 286 12.58 -22.69 -1.53
N LEU A 287 12.74 -23.18 -0.30
CA LEU A 287 13.09 -24.58 -0.02
C LEU A 287 12.03 -25.54 -0.57
N PHE A 288 10.74 -25.25 -0.38
CA PHE A 288 9.64 -26.05 -0.93
C PHE A 288 9.70 -26.11 -2.47
N CYS A 289 9.83 -24.96 -3.14
CA CYS A 289 9.98 -24.89 -4.59
C CYS A 289 11.21 -25.68 -5.09
N CYS A 290 12.37 -25.52 -4.43
CA CYS A 290 13.57 -26.30 -4.76
C CYS A 290 13.33 -27.80 -4.56
N GLY A 291 12.71 -28.19 -3.45
CA GLY A 291 12.34 -29.57 -3.14
C GLY A 291 11.49 -30.22 -4.22
N LEU A 292 10.50 -29.52 -4.78
CA LEU A 292 9.71 -30.05 -5.89
C LEU A 292 10.49 -30.14 -7.22
N MET A 293 11.52 -29.32 -7.41
CA MET A 293 12.25 -29.22 -8.69
C MET A 293 13.52 -30.10 -8.78
N LEU A 294 14.06 -30.56 -7.65
CA LEU A 294 15.37 -31.24 -7.58
C LEU A 294 15.49 -32.51 -8.44
N GLN A 295 14.51 -33.41 -8.36
CA GLN A 295 14.52 -34.67 -9.11
C GLN A 295 13.27 -34.79 -9.99
N ARG A 296 13.47 -34.97 -11.30
CA ARG A 296 12.39 -35.22 -12.26
C ARG A 296 12.31 -36.73 -12.52
N ARG A 297 11.21 -37.35 -12.10
CA ARG A 297 11.08 -38.83 -12.13
C ARG A 297 10.35 -39.34 -13.37
N THR A 298 9.29 -38.66 -13.83
CA THR A 298 8.45 -39.10 -14.96
C THR A 298 7.90 -37.90 -15.75
N VAL A 299 7.43 -38.13 -16.99
CA VAL A 299 6.75 -37.12 -17.81
C VAL A 299 5.49 -36.60 -17.12
N GLY A 300 4.73 -37.49 -16.46
CA GLY A 300 3.56 -37.11 -15.67
C GLY A 300 3.90 -36.22 -14.47
N TYR A 301 5.01 -36.48 -13.76
CA TYR A 301 5.48 -35.62 -12.66
C TYR A 301 5.75 -34.21 -13.16
N GLN A 302 6.39 -34.11 -14.33
CA GLN A 302 6.69 -32.85 -14.96
C GLN A 302 5.40 -32.09 -15.30
N SER A 303 4.47 -32.72 -16.03
CA SER A 303 3.18 -32.12 -16.39
C SER A 303 2.37 -31.65 -15.17
N GLY A 304 2.35 -32.46 -14.10
CA GLY A 304 1.70 -32.12 -12.83
C GLY A 304 2.35 -30.91 -12.14
N LEU A 305 3.69 -30.87 -12.08
CA LEU A 305 4.42 -29.76 -11.48
C LEU A 305 4.26 -28.46 -12.28
N GLU A 306 4.26 -28.52 -13.62
CA GLU A 306 3.98 -27.34 -14.45
C GLU A 306 2.60 -26.75 -14.17
N ASN A 307 1.58 -27.61 -14.02
CA ASN A 307 0.24 -27.13 -13.72
C ASN A 307 0.09 -26.65 -12.27
N LEU A 308 0.85 -27.22 -11.33
CA LEU A 308 0.97 -26.69 -9.97
C LEU A 308 1.59 -25.29 -9.97
N ILE A 309 2.64 -25.06 -10.74
CA ILE A 309 3.26 -23.72 -10.88
C ILE A 309 2.21 -22.72 -11.37
N ARG A 310 1.46 -23.05 -12.43
CA ARG A 310 0.37 -22.20 -12.95
C ARG A 310 -0.68 -21.89 -11.88
N ALA A 311 -1.15 -22.92 -11.17
CA ALA A 311 -2.13 -22.76 -10.09
C ALA A 311 -1.59 -21.87 -8.95
N CYS A 312 -0.32 -22.03 -8.58
CA CYS A 312 0.33 -21.19 -7.57
C CYS A 312 0.39 -19.71 -8.02
N MET A 313 0.74 -19.45 -9.28
CA MET A 313 0.76 -18.08 -9.83
C MET A 313 -0.64 -17.45 -9.79
N ILE A 314 -1.67 -18.19 -10.21
CA ILE A 314 -3.05 -17.72 -10.21
C ILE A 314 -3.49 -17.36 -8.79
N LEU A 315 -3.30 -18.26 -7.82
CA LEU A 315 -3.67 -18.00 -6.42
C LEU A 315 -2.90 -16.82 -5.84
N ARG A 316 -1.58 -16.76 -6.05
CA ARG A 316 -0.73 -15.66 -5.59
C ARG A 316 -1.21 -14.33 -6.19
N ASN A 317 -1.60 -14.31 -7.45
CA ASN A 317 -2.10 -13.11 -8.10
C ASN A 317 -3.47 -12.69 -7.57
N TYR A 318 -4.32 -13.60 -7.06
CA TYR A 318 -5.50 -13.20 -6.30
C TYR A 318 -5.18 -12.63 -4.89
N MET A 319 -3.94 -12.76 -4.41
CA MET A 319 -3.51 -12.30 -3.10
C MET A 319 -2.69 -10.99 -3.10
N VAL A 320 -2.25 -10.50 -4.26
CA VAL A 320 -1.37 -9.30 -4.37
C VAL A 320 -2.05 -8.08 -5.00
N VAL A 321 -1.36 -6.94 -4.97
CA VAL A 321 -1.62 -5.72 -5.77
C VAL A 321 -1.67 -5.92 -7.29
N SER A 322 -2.79 -5.81 -8.04
CA SER A 322 -2.66 -5.61 -9.51
C SER A 322 -3.74 -4.77 -10.17
N ALA A 323 -4.19 -3.69 -9.53
CA ALA A 323 -5.07 -2.75 -10.22
C ALA A 323 -4.97 -1.34 -9.61
N VAL A 324 -5.44 -0.35 -10.38
CA VAL A 324 -5.37 1.08 -10.05
C VAL A 324 -6.55 1.48 -9.17
N GLY A 325 -6.26 2.13 -8.04
CA GLY A 325 -7.24 2.77 -7.17
C GLY A 325 -7.28 2.19 -5.76
N LEU A 326 -7.51 3.09 -4.79
CA LEU A 326 -7.54 2.75 -3.37
C LEU A 326 -8.69 1.78 -3.02
N GLY A 327 -9.84 1.90 -3.67
CA GLY A 327 -10.99 1.01 -3.45
C GLY A 327 -10.65 -0.46 -3.72
N GLN A 328 -10.04 -0.75 -4.88
CA GLN A 328 -9.61 -2.10 -5.22
C GLN A 328 -8.51 -2.58 -4.27
N PHE A 329 -7.54 -1.73 -3.94
CA PHE A 329 -6.50 -2.06 -2.95
C PHE A 329 -7.10 -2.52 -1.61
N VAL A 330 -8.11 -1.81 -1.09
CA VAL A 330 -8.80 -2.16 0.16
C VAL A 330 -9.46 -3.55 0.09
N GLU A 331 -10.02 -3.92 -1.07
CA GLU A 331 -10.57 -5.27 -1.29
C GLU A 331 -9.48 -6.33 -1.11
N PHE A 332 -8.32 -6.18 -1.75
CA PHE A 332 -7.20 -7.12 -1.60
C PHE A 332 -6.64 -7.13 -0.16
N PHE A 333 -6.51 -5.95 0.44
CA PHE A 333 -5.95 -5.81 1.79
C PHE A 333 -6.76 -6.59 2.84
N GLY A 334 -8.09 -6.57 2.70
CA GLY A 334 -9.02 -7.23 3.63
C GLY A 334 -9.17 -8.74 3.46
N THR A 335 -8.70 -9.34 2.36
CA THR A 335 -8.97 -10.76 2.06
C THR A 335 -8.33 -11.73 3.07
N ASP A 336 -9.14 -12.66 3.60
CA ASP A 336 -8.66 -13.68 4.55
C ASP A 336 -7.72 -14.71 3.88
N VAL A 337 -7.75 -14.86 2.55
CA VAL A 337 -6.89 -15.76 1.77
C VAL A 337 -5.41 -15.44 1.96
N ARG A 338 -5.07 -14.17 2.22
CA ARG A 338 -3.70 -13.73 2.50
C ARG A 338 -3.19 -14.21 3.86
N ARG A 339 -4.09 -14.48 4.81
CA ARG A 339 -3.75 -14.83 6.19
C ARG A 339 -4.59 -16.02 6.65
N PRO A 340 -4.45 -17.17 5.97
CA PRO A 340 -5.29 -18.33 6.23
C PRO A 340 -5.09 -18.84 7.66
N ASP A 341 -3.85 -18.83 8.16
CA ASP A 341 -3.53 -18.93 9.59
C ASP A 341 -3.13 -17.56 10.14
N LYS A 342 -4.04 -16.93 10.89
CA LYS A 342 -3.80 -15.59 11.47
C LYS A 342 -2.79 -15.62 12.61
N SER A 343 -2.69 -16.70 13.36
CA SER A 343 -1.76 -16.81 14.50
C SER A 343 -0.34 -16.95 13.97
N TYR A 344 -0.14 -17.90 13.06
CA TYR A 344 1.15 -18.12 12.41
C TYR A 344 1.61 -16.88 11.62
N PHE A 345 0.70 -16.24 10.88
CA PHE A 345 1.03 -15.01 10.16
C PHE A 345 1.53 -13.91 11.10
N LYS A 346 0.82 -13.65 12.21
CA LYS A 346 1.22 -12.60 13.18
C LYS A 346 2.59 -12.87 13.82
N GLU A 347 2.95 -14.13 14.05
CA GLU A 347 4.26 -14.47 14.62
C GLU A 347 5.40 -14.27 13.60
N GLN A 348 5.17 -14.57 12.33
CA GLN A 348 6.22 -14.59 11.31
C GLN A 348 6.37 -13.29 10.53
N VAL A 349 5.31 -12.47 10.47
CA VAL A 349 5.30 -11.26 9.63
C VAL A 349 6.41 -10.28 10.01
N VAL A 350 6.68 -10.14 11.31
CA VAL A 350 7.69 -9.21 11.83
C VAL A 350 9.12 -9.71 11.58
N ARG A 351 9.32 -11.02 11.33
CA ARG A 351 10.63 -11.57 10.96
C ARG A 351 11.07 -11.21 9.55
N TYR A 352 10.13 -10.84 8.68
CA TYR A 352 10.47 -10.54 7.29
C TYR A 352 11.23 -9.21 7.19
N ASP A 353 12.37 -9.25 6.48
CA ASP A 353 13.19 -8.07 6.14
C ASP A 353 13.64 -7.23 7.37
N LEU A 354 13.77 -7.80 8.58
CA LEU A 354 14.14 -7.08 9.81
C LEU A 354 15.55 -7.42 10.33
N PRO A 355 16.64 -7.09 9.59
CA PRO A 355 17.98 -7.12 10.16
C PRO A 355 18.17 -5.97 11.17
N ALA A 356 19.21 -6.05 12.00
CA ALA A 356 19.52 -5.03 13.02
C ALA A 356 19.82 -3.62 12.45
N THR A 357 20.04 -3.51 11.14
CA THR A 357 20.27 -2.24 10.43
C THR A 357 18.98 -1.57 9.94
N VAL A 358 17.82 -2.23 10.06
CA VAL A 358 16.53 -1.72 9.60
C VAL A 358 15.63 -1.42 10.80
N SER A 359 15.19 -0.18 10.92
CA SER A 359 14.19 0.26 11.89
C SER A 359 12.79 0.35 11.26
N ARG A 360 11.71 0.13 12.03
CA ARG A 360 10.33 0.14 11.51
C ARG A 360 9.30 0.84 12.40
N GLU A 361 8.44 1.63 11.77
CA GLU A 361 7.24 2.18 12.40
C GLU A 361 5.99 1.45 11.89
N TYR A 362 5.44 0.57 12.73
CA TYR A 362 4.29 -0.25 12.37
C TYR A 362 2.96 0.48 12.61
N ARG A 363 2.15 0.63 11.56
CA ARG A 363 0.77 1.10 11.62
C ARG A 363 -0.13 -0.03 12.13
N VAL A 364 -0.80 0.18 13.26
CA VAL A 364 -1.70 -0.78 13.92
C VAL A 364 -3.06 -0.15 14.22
N SER A 365 -4.14 -0.93 14.17
CA SER A 365 -5.47 -0.40 14.48
C SER A 365 -5.59 0.00 15.97
N PRO A 366 -6.51 0.91 16.34
CA PRO A 366 -6.73 1.28 17.74
C PRO A 366 -7.00 0.07 18.64
N ASP A 367 -7.73 -0.93 18.14
CA ASP A 367 -8.09 -2.15 18.86
C ASP A 367 -6.89 -3.03 19.23
N GLU A 368 -5.76 -2.92 18.51
CA GLU A 368 -4.53 -3.64 18.91
C GLU A 368 -3.93 -3.05 20.19
N VAL A 369 -4.14 -1.75 20.45
CA VAL A 369 -3.66 -1.06 21.65
C VAL A 369 -4.70 -1.11 22.76
N ILE A 370 -5.89 -0.54 22.54
CA ILE A 370 -6.91 -0.31 23.59
C ILE A 370 -8.06 -1.33 23.59
N GLY A 371 -8.12 -2.22 22.60
CA GLY A 371 -9.24 -3.16 22.41
C GLY A 371 -10.52 -2.48 21.92
N ASP A 372 -11.57 -3.28 21.75
CA ASP A 372 -12.91 -2.76 21.43
C ASP A 372 -13.48 -2.11 22.69
N THR A 373 -13.56 -0.78 22.69
CA THR A 373 -13.99 0.00 23.87
C THR A 373 -15.41 -0.30 24.32
N GLU A 374 -16.28 -0.80 23.44
CA GLU A 374 -17.68 -1.10 23.75
C GLU A 374 -17.85 -2.55 24.22
N ARG A 375 -17.16 -3.50 23.58
CA ARG A 375 -17.39 -4.94 23.80
C ARG A 375 -16.33 -5.61 24.66
N ARG A 376 -15.06 -5.30 24.42
CA ARG A 376 -13.90 -6.03 24.98
C ARG A 376 -12.69 -5.08 25.12
N PRO A 377 -12.67 -4.21 26.14
CA PRO A 377 -11.54 -3.32 26.38
C PRO A 377 -10.28 -4.14 26.71
N ASN A 378 -9.13 -3.75 26.15
CA ASN A 378 -7.87 -4.46 26.33
C ASN A 378 -7.18 -4.04 27.64
N ILE A 379 -7.71 -4.49 28.78
CA ILE A 379 -7.23 -4.06 30.11
C ILE A 379 -5.76 -4.47 30.36
N TYR A 380 -5.35 -5.63 29.85
CA TYR A 380 -4.02 -6.20 30.13
C TYR A 380 -2.97 -5.91 29.05
N HIS A 381 -3.37 -5.30 27.93
CA HIS A 381 -2.48 -4.91 26.83
C HIS A 381 -1.50 -6.01 26.36
N HIS A 382 -1.90 -7.29 26.47
CA HIS A 382 -1.04 -8.44 26.18
C HIS A 382 -0.38 -8.39 24.80
N LYS A 383 -1.10 -7.89 23.78
CA LYS A 383 -0.59 -7.69 22.42
C LYS A 383 0.67 -6.81 22.35
N LEU A 384 0.75 -5.76 23.17
CA LEU A 384 1.93 -4.89 23.22
C LEU A 384 3.12 -5.59 23.86
N ARG A 385 2.86 -6.38 24.91
CA ARG A 385 3.88 -7.21 25.55
C ARG A 385 4.39 -8.28 24.59
N ASP A 386 3.50 -8.92 23.85
CA ASP A 386 3.85 -9.95 22.87
C ASP A 386 4.66 -9.33 21.72
N PHE A 387 4.28 -8.13 21.25
CA PHE A 387 5.06 -7.35 20.28
C PHE A 387 6.48 -7.09 20.77
N PHE A 388 6.65 -6.57 22.00
CA PHE A 388 7.98 -6.35 22.57
C PHE A 388 8.77 -7.66 22.73
N ALA A 389 8.13 -8.69 23.28
CA ALA A 389 8.74 -10.00 23.50
C ALA A 389 9.25 -10.63 22.20
N GLN A 390 8.50 -10.47 21.11
CA GLN A 390 8.90 -10.91 19.77
C GLN A 390 10.17 -10.20 19.29
N HIS A 391 10.23 -8.87 19.35
CA HIS A 391 11.41 -8.11 18.93
C HIS A 391 12.64 -8.39 19.81
N GLN A 392 12.42 -8.57 21.11
CA GLN A 392 13.47 -8.94 22.05
C GLN A 392 14.03 -10.35 21.76
N ARG A 393 13.17 -11.31 21.41
CA ARG A 393 13.58 -12.66 20.98
C ARG A 393 14.46 -12.63 19.73
N TRP A 394 14.36 -11.58 18.92
CA TRP A 394 15.15 -11.41 17.70
C TRP A 394 16.28 -10.37 17.85
N HIS A 395 16.60 -9.95 19.09
CA HIS A 395 17.69 -9.03 19.40
C HIS A 395 17.57 -7.64 18.74
N VAL A 396 16.34 -7.18 18.50
CA VAL A 396 16.05 -5.88 17.87
C VAL A 396 14.93 -5.08 18.60
N PRO A 397 14.90 -5.04 19.95
CA PRO A 397 13.80 -4.40 20.70
C PRO A 397 13.63 -2.90 20.38
N GLU A 398 14.73 -2.20 20.14
CA GLU A 398 14.74 -0.74 19.89
C GLU A 398 14.66 -0.40 18.39
N GLN A 399 14.49 -1.40 17.51
CA GLN A 399 14.35 -1.17 16.07
C GLN A 399 12.90 -1.08 15.63
N ALA A 400 11.92 -1.10 16.54
CA ALA A 400 10.52 -0.99 16.17
C ALA A 400 9.69 -0.22 17.19
N HIS A 401 8.67 0.47 16.68
CA HIS A 401 7.59 1.01 17.50
C HIS A 401 6.28 1.06 16.71
N LEU A 402 5.20 1.38 17.40
CA LEU A 402 3.84 1.37 16.89
C LEU A 402 3.30 2.80 16.69
N VAL A 403 2.50 2.95 15.64
CA VAL A 403 1.72 4.15 15.34
C VAL A 403 0.26 3.71 15.18
N VAL A 404 -0.62 4.35 15.93
CA VAL A 404 -2.05 4.01 15.94
C VAL A 404 -2.71 4.59 14.69
N HIS A 405 -3.18 3.71 13.82
CA HIS A 405 -3.73 4.01 12.51
C HIS A 405 -5.26 3.98 12.53
N PHE A 406 -5.90 5.14 12.46
CA PHE A 406 -7.35 5.28 12.30
C PHE A 406 -7.74 5.15 10.83
N THR A 407 -8.69 4.25 10.56
CA THR A 407 -9.17 4.00 9.20
C THR A 407 -10.31 4.95 8.81
N ARG A 408 -10.18 5.58 7.65
CA ARG A 408 -11.22 6.33 6.94
C ARG A 408 -12.04 5.36 6.10
N SER A 409 -13.23 5.04 6.57
CA SER A 409 -14.21 4.25 5.84
C SER A 409 -15.60 4.62 6.33
N ILE A 410 -16.61 4.59 5.46
CA ILE A 410 -18.00 4.79 5.89
C ILE A 410 -18.37 3.74 6.95
N PRO A 411 -18.83 4.14 8.15
CA PRO A 411 -19.29 3.20 9.16
C PRO A 411 -20.47 2.38 8.65
N LYS A 412 -20.49 1.08 8.98
CA LYS A 412 -21.59 0.17 8.60
C LYS A 412 -22.95 0.75 9.04
N ASN A 413 -23.94 0.69 8.15
CA ASN A 413 -25.31 1.22 8.35
C ASN A 413 -25.42 2.75 8.48
N SER A 414 -24.45 3.51 7.95
CA SER A 414 -24.52 4.98 7.91
C SER A 414 -24.73 5.48 6.49
N SER A 415 -25.41 6.62 6.32
CA SER A 415 -25.57 7.26 5.01
C SER A 415 -24.24 7.87 4.57
N PRO A 416 -23.81 7.69 3.29
CA PRO A 416 -22.62 8.34 2.75
C PRO A 416 -22.73 9.88 2.73
N HIS A 417 -23.96 10.40 2.82
CA HIS A 417 -24.22 11.82 2.81
C HIS A 417 -24.13 12.46 4.20
N ASP A 418 -24.28 11.70 5.30
CA ASP A 418 -24.23 12.24 6.67
C ASP A 418 -22.91 13.02 6.88
N LYS A 419 -23.00 14.30 7.23
CA LYS A 419 -21.81 15.14 7.51
C LYS A 419 -21.55 15.31 9.00
N ARG A 420 -22.49 14.92 9.87
CA ARG A 420 -22.33 15.01 11.32
C ARG A 420 -21.57 13.81 11.87
N TRP A 421 -21.83 12.62 11.34
CA TRP A 421 -21.18 11.37 11.76
C TRP A 421 -21.27 11.15 13.28
N GLN A 422 -22.42 11.43 13.90
CA GLN A 422 -22.54 11.50 15.36
C GLN A 422 -22.15 10.20 16.06
N SER A 423 -22.63 9.05 15.57
CA SER A 423 -22.31 7.73 16.15
C SER A 423 -20.82 7.41 16.04
N PHE A 424 -20.19 7.76 14.91
CA PHE A 424 -18.77 7.54 14.69
C PHE A 424 -17.91 8.48 15.54
N ARG A 425 -18.27 9.76 15.62
CA ARG A 425 -17.62 10.74 16.50
C ARG A 425 -17.73 10.33 17.97
N ALA A 426 -18.87 9.79 18.41
CA ALA A 426 -19.01 9.26 19.77
C ALA A 426 -18.02 8.11 20.04
N LYS A 427 -17.83 7.20 19.07
CA LYS A 427 -16.81 6.14 19.16
C LYS A 427 -15.39 6.69 19.20
N LEU A 428 -15.07 7.66 18.34
CA LEU A 428 -13.75 8.32 18.36
C LEU A 428 -13.50 9.00 19.71
N LEU A 429 -14.49 9.66 20.29
CA LEU A 429 -14.37 10.28 21.61
C LEU A 429 -14.08 9.22 22.69
N GLN A 430 -14.76 8.07 22.66
CA GLN A 430 -14.46 6.96 23.58
C GLN A 430 -13.02 6.44 23.41
N GLN A 431 -12.56 6.28 22.17
CA GLN A 431 -11.18 5.88 21.87
C GLN A 431 -10.17 6.89 22.41
N VAL A 432 -10.41 8.20 22.24
CA VAL A 432 -9.56 9.25 22.82
C VAL A 432 -9.46 9.09 24.33
N ARG A 433 -10.59 8.95 25.03
CA ARG A 433 -10.57 8.78 26.50
C ARG A 433 -9.87 7.49 26.92
N ALA A 434 -9.92 6.43 26.12
CA ALA A 434 -9.18 5.20 26.37
C ALA A 434 -7.66 5.42 26.20
N PHE A 435 -7.21 6.15 25.17
CA PHE A 435 -5.79 6.49 24.99
C PHE A 435 -5.25 7.42 26.08
N GLU A 436 -6.06 8.36 26.56
CA GLU A 436 -5.70 9.21 27.71
C GLU A 436 -5.47 8.37 28.98
N LYS A 437 -6.35 7.40 29.24
CA LYS A 437 -6.20 6.44 30.35
C LYS A 437 -4.97 5.54 30.17
N PHE A 438 -4.74 5.05 28.96
CA PHE A 438 -3.55 4.26 28.62
C PHE A 438 -2.27 5.04 28.91
N SER A 439 -2.20 6.29 28.47
CA SER A 439 -1.02 7.16 28.65
C SER A 439 -0.75 7.45 30.14
N ALA A 440 -1.80 7.60 30.94
CA ALA A 440 -1.69 7.87 32.38
C ALA A 440 -1.43 6.62 33.25
N SER A 441 -1.48 5.41 32.68
CA SER A 441 -1.46 4.15 33.45
C SER A 441 -0.09 3.85 34.06
N VAL A 442 -0.05 3.69 35.38
CA VAL A 442 1.16 3.25 36.12
C VAL A 442 1.40 1.76 35.96
N THR A 443 0.35 0.94 35.88
CA THR A 443 0.47 -0.51 35.66
C THR A 443 1.15 -0.83 34.32
N LEU A 444 0.98 0.03 33.31
CA LEU A 444 1.62 -0.13 32.01
C LEU A 444 3.02 0.48 31.95
N GLN A 445 3.38 1.31 32.93
CA GLN A 445 4.73 1.84 33.10
C GLN A 445 5.70 0.79 33.63
N GLU A 446 5.22 -0.14 34.45
CA GLU A 446 6.03 -1.14 35.18
C GLU A 446 5.54 -2.56 34.87
N VAL A 447 5.46 -2.90 33.57
CA VAL A 447 5.09 -4.26 33.16
C VAL A 447 6.26 -5.19 33.36
N ILE A 448 6.04 -6.27 34.12
CA ILE A 448 7.05 -7.30 34.34
C ILE A 448 7.22 -8.13 33.05
N TYR A 449 8.43 -8.11 32.50
CA TYR A 449 8.85 -8.94 31.38
C TYR A 449 9.89 -9.95 31.85
N GLN A 450 9.59 -11.23 31.65
CA GLN A 450 10.52 -12.32 31.92
C GLN A 450 10.51 -13.29 30.73
N PRO A 451 11.55 -13.30 29.89
CA PRO A 451 11.60 -14.12 28.68
C PRO A 451 11.74 -15.62 28.97
N ASP A 452 12.42 -15.97 30.06
CA ASP A 452 12.66 -17.34 30.51
C ASP A 452 12.76 -17.35 32.04
N ILE A 453 12.37 -18.45 32.67
CA ILE A 453 12.45 -18.70 34.11
C ILE A 453 13.89 -18.51 34.61
N SER A 454 14.87 -18.78 33.74
CA SER A 454 16.31 -18.65 34.03
C SER A 454 16.82 -17.20 34.07
N LYS A 455 16.11 -16.24 33.45
CA LYS A 455 16.53 -14.85 33.35
C LYS A 455 15.82 -13.98 34.39
N PRO A 456 16.48 -12.94 34.93
CA PRO A 456 15.84 -12.02 35.87
C PRO A 456 14.68 -11.29 35.18
N ALA A 457 13.60 -11.09 35.93
CA ALA A 457 12.49 -10.28 35.48
C ALA A 457 12.92 -8.81 35.39
N GLN A 458 12.56 -8.15 34.29
CA GLN A 458 12.83 -6.74 34.04
C GLN A 458 11.51 -5.97 33.92
N ASN A 459 11.51 -4.70 34.31
CA ASN A 459 10.35 -3.84 34.12
C ASN A 459 10.47 -3.11 32.78
N ILE A 460 9.39 -3.14 31.99
CA ILE A 460 9.27 -2.42 30.73
C ILE A 460 8.07 -1.47 30.78
N ASP A 461 8.18 -0.35 30.07
CA ASP A 461 7.09 0.59 29.90
C ASP A 461 6.48 0.39 28.51
N VAL A 462 5.40 -0.40 28.43
CA VAL A 462 4.75 -0.73 27.15
C VAL A 462 4.10 0.48 26.50
N ARG A 463 3.90 1.59 27.24
CA ARG A 463 3.38 2.84 26.67
C ARG A 463 4.40 3.49 25.74
N ARG A 464 5.71 3.27 25.97
CA ARG A 464 6.80 3.77 25.11
C ARG A 464 6.77 3.17 23.71
N LEU A 465 6.09 2.04 23.52
CA LEU A 465 5.93 1.40 22.21
C LEU A 465 5.00 2.18 21.27
N VAL A 466 4.11 3.02 21.78
CA VAL A 466 3.15 3.79 20.96
C VAL A 466 3.66 5.22 20.80
N ARG A 467 4.05 5.61 19.59
CA ARG A 467 4.76 6.89 19.36
C ARG A 467 4.05 7.91 18.48
N GLY A 468 3.02 7.50 17.75
CA GLY A 468 2.28 8.40 16.89
C GLY A 468 0.85 7.97 16.65
N TYR A 469 0.09 8.88 16.04
CA TYR A 469 -1.23 8.63 15.51
C TYR A 469 -1.23 8.90 14.02
N ASP A 470 -1.93 8.07 13.27
CA ASP A 470 -2.00 8.10 11.83
C ASP A 470 -3.45 7.98 11.37
N VAL A 471 -3.79 8.59 10.23
CA VAL A 471 -5.12 8.48 9.63
C VAL A 471 -4.99 8.26 8.13
N ALA A 472 -5.51 7.12 7.66
CA ALA A 472 -5.53 6.74 6.25
C ALA A 472 -6.83 6.06 5.85
N GLY A 473 -7.02 5.86 4.54
CA GLY A 473 -8.21 5.24 3.94
C GLY A 473 -8.84 6.17 2.91
N ASN A 474 -10.09 5.92 2.54
CA ASN A 474 -10.72 6.64 1.43
C ASN A 474 -11.01 8.12 1.78
N GLU A 475 -10.18 9.02 1.24
CA GLU A 475 -10.29 10.47 1.46
C GLU A 475 -11.57 11.06 0.86
N ASN A 476 -12.13 10.42 -0.18
CA ASN A 476 -13.35 10.89 -0.84
C ASN A 476 -14.62 10.56 -0.03
N GLU A 477 -14.55 9.57 0.88
CA GLU A 477 -15.66 9.15 1.73
C GLU A 477 -15.73 9.95 3.03
N LEU A 478 -14.64 9.93 3.81
CA LEU A 478 -14.63 10.49 5.17
C LEU A 478 -13.57 11.60 5.28
N PRO A 479 -13.99 12.88 5.39
CA PRO A 479 -13.07 14.00 5.39
C PRO A 479 -12.25 14.09 6.69
N ILE A 480 -11.07 14.69 6.60
CA ILE A 480 -10.15 14.82 7.75
C ILE A 480 -10.74 15.64 8.91
N GLU A 481 -11.70 16.52 8.65
CA GLU A 481 -12.45 17.29 9.67
C GLU A 481 -13.14 16.42 10.74
N VAL A 482 -13.39 15.14 10.44
CA VAL A 482 -13.93 14.17 11.41
C VAL A 482 -12.90 13.81 12.47
N PHE A 483 -11.63 13.62 12.05
CA PHE A 483 -10.54 13.19 12.91
C PHE A 483 -9.70 14.35 13.46
N ALA A 484 -9.70 15.51 12.81
CA ALA A 484 -8.84 16.64 13.16
C ALA A 484 -8.92 17.04 14.65
N PRO A 485 -10.11 17.17 15.29
CA PRO A 485 -10.18 17.46 16.72
C PRO A 485 -9.55 16.39 17.60
N VAL A 486 -9.82 15.12 17.29
CA VAL A 486 -9.31 13.95 18.01
C VAL A 486 -7.79 13.91 17.95
N LEU A 487 -7.22 14.09 16.76
CA LEU A 487 -5.77 14.11 16.56
C LEU A 487 -5.11 15.24 17.35
N ARG A 488 -5.66 16.47 17.32
CA ARG A 488 -5.12 17.60 18.10
C ARG A 488 -5.06 17.29 19.60
N VAL A 489 -6.13 16.70 20.15
CA VAL A 489 -6.23 16.33 21.57
C VAL A 489 -5.19 15.26 21.92
N LEU A 490 -5.10 14.20 21.11
CA LEU A 490 -4.15 13.11 21.31
C LEU A 490 -2.69 13.59 21.24
N ARG A 491 -2.33 14.42 20.26
CA ARG A 491 -0.99 15.03 20.16
C ARG A 491 -0.70 16.00 21.30
N ALA A 492 -1.68 16.75 21.77
CA ALA A 492 -1.49 17.67 22.88
C ALA A 492 -1.09 16.94 24.17
N ALA A 493 -1.48 15.67 24.32
CA ALA A 493 -1.16 14.81 25.46
C ALA A 493 -1.55 15.43 26.83
N LYS A 494 -2.52 16.36 26.85
CA LYS A 494 -3.02 17.03 28.06
C LYS A 494 -4.07 16.19 28.79
N HIS A 495 -3.84 14.89 28.89
CA HIS A 495 -4.71 14.00 29.65
C HIS A 495 -4.60 14.28 31.16
N PRO A 496 -5.61 13.94 31.98
CA PRO A 496 -5.53 14.05 33.43
C PRO A 496 -4.32 13.33 34.02
N ALA A 497 -3.88 13.76 35.22
CA ALA A 497 -2.80 13.11 35.93
C ALA A 497 -3.18 11.65 36.28
N GLY A 498 -2.21 10.75 36.17
CA GLY A 498 -2.34 9.37 36.62
C GLY A 498 -2.25 9.23 38.14
N MET A 499 -2.08 7.99 38.62
CA MET A 499 -1.78 7.73 40.03
C MET A 499 -0.41 8.31 40.43
N LEU A 500 -0.13 8.35 41.73
CA LEU A 500 1.19 8.69 42.27
C LEU A 500 2.26 7.84 41.54
N SER A 501 3.39 8.46 41.16
CA SER A 501 4.49 7.90 40.33
C SER A 501 4.27 7.77 38.81
N SER A 502 3.12 8.19 38.27
CA SER A 502 2.89 8.27 36.81
C SER A 502 3.86 9.25 36.14
N ILE A 503 4.66 8.76 35.20
CA ILE A 503 5.58 9.56 34.38
C ILE A 503 4.91 9.91 33.05
N ARG A 504 5.11 11.14 32.59
CA ARG A 504 4.67 11.63 31.28
C ARG A 504 5.68 11.22 30.21
N LEU A 505 5.17 10.75 29.07
CA LEU A 505 5.96 10.54 27.87
C LEU A 505 6.01 11.82 27.02
N PRO A 506 7.07 12.01 26.21
CA PRO A 506 7.10 13.01 25.14
C PRO A 506 5.85 12.94 24.25
N ARG A 507 5.46 14.10 23.71
CA ARG A 507 4.30 14.19 22.82
C ARG A 507 4.43 13.21 21.63
N PRO A 508 3.35 12.54 21.21
CA PRO A 508 3.34 11.74 20.00
C PRO A 508 3.32 12.64 18.76
N PHE A 509 3.75 12.12 17.61
CA PHE A 509 3.61 12.79 16.31
C PHE A 509 2.31 12.37 15.62
N ILE A 510 1.88 13.17 14.64
CA ILE A 510 0.75 12.83 13.76
C ILE A 510 1.25 12.58 12.34
N THR A 511 0.70 11.55 11.71
CA THR A 511 0.73 11.37 10.26
C THR A 511 -0.70 11.48 9.73
N VAL A 512 -0.89 12.13 8.59
CA VAL A 512 -2.19 12.19 7.92
C VAL A 512 -2.00 11.89 6.44
N HIS A 513 -2.61 10.80 5.95
CA HIS A 513 -2.70 10.58 4.51
C HIS A 513 -3.63 11.63 3.91
N ALA A 514 -3.11 12.36 2.94
CA ALA A 514 -3.84 13.40 2.27
C ALA A 514 -3.33 13.60 0.84
N GLY A 515 -4.25 13.80 -0.10
CA GLY A 515 -3.92 14.05 -1.50
C GLY A 515 -3.26 12.86 -2.19
N GLU A 516 -3.53 11.63 -1.73
CA GLU A 516 -3.13 10.40 -2.40
C GLU A 516 -4.15 9.99 -3.46
N ASP A 517 -5.44 9.93 -3.09
CA ASP A 517 -6.55 9.56 -3.97
C ASP A 517 -7.59 10.69 -4.05
N TYR A 518 -7.86 11.16 -5.26
CA TYR A 518 -8.75 12.29 -5.51
C TYR A 518 -9.30 12.28 -6.96
N SER A 519 -10.54 12.76 -7.10
CA SER A 519 -11.17 12.97 -8.41
C SER A 519 -10.62 14.20 -9.14
N HIS A 520 -10.44 15.31 -8.41
CA HIS A 520 -9.99 16.60 -8.95
C HIS A 520 -8.73 17.07 -8.22
N LEU A 521 -7.74 17.65 -8.92
CA LEU A 521 -6.46 18.06 -8.31
C LEU A 521 -6.63 19.02 -7.13
N LEU A 522 -7.53 20.00 -7.25
CA LEU A 522 -7.86 20.89 -6.13
C LEU A 522 -8.44 20.14 -4.92
N SER A 523 -9.17 19.04 -5.11
CA SER A 523 -9.65 18.24 -3.97
C SER A 523 -8.46 17.65 -3.22
N GLY A 524 -7.48 17.08 -3.93
CA GLY A 524 -6.26 16.54 -3.31
C GLY A 524 -5.42 17.60 -2.61
N LEU A 525 -5.20 18.75 -3.26
CA LEU A 525 -4.45 19.87 -2.66
C LEU A 525 -5.16 20.46 -1.44
N ARG A 526 -6.49 20.64 -1.52
CA ARG A 526 -7.31 21.08 -0.40
C ARG A 526 -7.27 20.07 0.74
N ALA A 527 -7.36 18.77 0.47
CA ALA A 527 -7.27 17.74 1.51
C ALA A 527 -5.93 17.78 2.26
N ILE A 528 -4.82 18.04 1.56
CA ILE A 528 -3.51 18.25 2.19
C ILE A 528 -3.54 19.51 3.08
N ASP A 529 -4.07 20.62 2.56
CA ASP A 529 -4.12 21.87 3.34
C ASP A 529 -5.10 21.78 4.52
N GLU A 530 -6.21 21.06 4.39
CA GLU A 530 -7.13 20.71 5.49
C GLU A 530 -6.42 19.85 6.53
N ALA A 531 -5.63 18.85 6.12
CA ALA A 531 -4.84 18.07 7.07
C ALA A 531 -3.89 18.98 7.86
N VAL A 532 -3.16 19.87 7.19
CA VAL A 532 -2.23 20.80 7.84
C VAL A 532 -2.96 21.80 8.75
N GLU A 533 -3.97 22.50 8.25
CA GLU A 533 -4.66 23.57 8.97
C GLU A 533 -5.62 23.04 10.04
N PHE A 534 -6.39 21.99 9.72
CA PHE A 534 -7.38 21.46 10.65
C PHE A 534 -6.69 20.63 11.71
N CYS A 535 -5.78 19.70 11.38
CA CYS A 535 -5.02 18.99 12.42
C CYS A 535 -3.98 19.87 13.10
N GLN A 536 -3.76 21.11 12.60
CA GLN A 536 -2.71 22.02 13.05
C GLN A 536 -1.35 21.32 13.09
N LEU A 537 -0.98 20.65 11.99
CA LEU A 537 0.29 19.92 11.90
C LEU A 537 1.47 20.87 12.15
N ARG A 538 2.48 20.37 12.84
CA ARG A 538 3.65 21.15 13.26
C ARG A 538 4.93 20.37 12.97
N GLU A 539 6.07 20.98 13.31
CA GLU A 539 7.37 20.32 13.21
C GLU A 539 7.36 18.90 13.79
N GLY A 540 7.77 17.94 12.96
CA GLY A 540 7.81 16.51 13.27
C GLY A 540 6.57 15.73 12.84
N ASP A 541 5.44 16.41 12.56
CA ASP A 541 4.26 15.79 11.95
C ASP A 541 4.46 15.56 10.45
N ARG A 542 3.65 14.67 9.88
CA ARG A 542 3.89 14.12 8.55
C ARG A 542 2.64 14.10 7.66
N ILE A 543 2.87 14.23 6.36
CA ILE A 543 1.84 14.05 5.32
C ILE A 543 2.12 12.71 4.63
N GLY A 544 1.17 11.79 4.73
CA GLY A 544 1.22 10.50 4.05
C GLY A 544 0.96 10.65 2.56
N HIS A 545 1.86 10.14 1.72
CA HIS A 545 1.89 10.22 0.26
C HIS A 545 1.94 11.64 -0.32
N GLY A 546 0.92 12.49 -0.11
CA GLY A 546 0.93 13.89 -0.56
C GLY A 546 1.01 14.09 -2.08
N LEU A 547 0.65 13.10 -2.90
CA LEU A 547 0.89 13.07 -4.34
C LEU A 547 0.41 14.35 -5.07
N ALA A 548 -0.78 14.84 -4.72
CA ALA A 548 -1.38 16.04 -5.29
C ALA A 548 -0.45 17.27 -5.23
N LEU A 549 0.43 17.34 -4.22
CA LEU A 549 1.34 18.47 -3.99
C LEU A 549 2.42 18.61 -5.07
N GLY A 550 2.80 17.51 -5.74
CA GLY A 550 3.92 17.52 -6.69
C GLY A 550 3.66 16.89 -8.06
N ILE A 551 2.48 16.31 -8.30
CA ILE A 551 2.09 15.81 -9.62
C ILE A 551 2.14 16.94 -10.68
N ASP A 552 2.55 16.61 -11.90
CA ASP A 552 2.47 17.51 -13.05
C ASP A 552 0.99 17.79 -13.39
N VAL A 553 0.60 19.06 -13.25
CA VAL A 553 -0.79 19.51 -13.42
C VAL A 553 -1.29 19.27 -14.84
N THR A 554 -0.44 19.47 -15.84
CA THR A 554 -0.84 19.36 -17.25
C THR A 554 -0.99 17.90 -17.63
N LEU A 555 -0.04 17.06 -17.23
CA LEU A 555 -0.12 15.60 -17.44
C LEU A 555 -1.32 15.00 -16.71
N TRP A 556 -1.59 15.44 -15.47
CA TRP A 556 -2.78 15.05 -14.73
C TRP A 556 -4.06 15.40 -15.49
N ALA A 557 -4.19 16.64 -15.96
CA ALA A 557 -5.38 17.09 -16.70
C ALA A 557 -5.60 16.26 -17.98
N GLN A 558 -4.53 15.94 -18.72
CA GLN A 558 -4.57 15.12 -19.92
C GLN A 558 -5.00 13.67 -19.67
N ARG A 559 -4.50 13.07 -18.59
CA ARG A 559 -4.87 11.70 -18.19
C ARG A 559 -6.28 11.64 -17.62
N GLN A 560 -6.63 12.59 -16.76
CA GLN A 560 -7.93 12.64 -16.09
C GLN A 560 -9.06 12.87 -17.08
N ARG A 561 -8.87 13.83 -18.00
CA ARG A 561 -9.86 14.38 -18.95
C ARG A 561 -11.10 14.99 -18.29
N ARG A 562 -11.78 14.27 -17.40
CA ARG A 562 -12.99 14.70 -16.71
C ARG A 562 -12.98 14.23 -15.25
N ALA A 563 -13.33 15.13 -14.34
CA ALA A 563 -13.43 14.84 -12.91
C ALA A 563 -14.89 14.89 -12.44
N TYR A 564 -15.27 13.95 -11.57
CA TYR A 564 -16.61 13.85 -10.99
C TYR A 564 -16.53 14.08 -9.48
N LEU A 565 -17.36 14.98 -8.98
CA LEU A 565 -17.42 15.39 -7.57
C LEU A 565 -18.78 16.04 -7.29
N THR A 566 -19.15 16.21 -6.01
CA THR A 566 -20.40 16.92 -5.69
C THR A 566 -20.26 18.42 -5.95
N ALA A 567 -21.36 19.11 -6.23
CA ALA A 567 -21.35 20.57 -6.40
C ALA A 567 -20.81 21.28 -5.14
N GLY A 568 -21.10 20.76 -3.94
CA GLY A 568 -20.53 21.26 -2.68
C GLY A 568 -19.00 21.12 -2.62
N GLN A 569 -18.46 19.95 -2.99
CA GLN A 569 -17.00 19.74 -3.04
C GLN A 569 -16.33 20.66 -4.07
N HIS A 570 -16.98 20.90 -5.21
CA HIS A 570 -16.49 21.81 -6.23
C HIS A 570 -16.49 23.27 -5.77
N LEU A 571 -17.57 23.73 -5.14
CA LEU A 571 -17.63 25.06 -4.56
C LEU A 571 -16.53 25.25 -3.49
N ASP A 572 -16.34 24.27 -2.60
CA ASP A 572 -15.26 24.31 -1.61
C ASP A 572 -13.87 24.40 -2.28
N ASN A 573 -13.64 23.63 -3.35
CA ASN A 573 -12.38 23.67 -4.11
C ASN A 573 -12.14 25.06 -4.73
N LEU A 574 -13.16 25.66 -5.34
CA LEU A 574 -13.06 27.00 -5.94
C LEU A 574 -12.80 28.08 -4.88
N VAL A 575 -13.53 28.04 -3.77
CA VAL A 575 -13.36 28.98 -2.64
C VAL A 575 -11.97 28.87 -2.04
N TRP A 576 -11.49 27.64 -1.83
CA TRP A 576 -10.14 27.39 -1.34
C TRP A 576 -9.09 27.89 -2.33
N ALA A 577 -9.20 27.54 -3.62
CA ALA A 577 -8.26 27.99 -4.65
C ALA A 577 -8.23 29.51 -4.80
N TYR A 578 -9.38 30.19 -4.71
CA TYR A 578 -9.45 31.65 -4.71
C TYR A 578 -8.69 32.23 -3.51
N HIS A 579 -8.85 31.67 -2.31
CA HIS A 579 -8.12 32.12 -1.13
C HIS A 579 -6.59 31.92 -1.28
N GLN A 580 -6.15 30.78 -1.82
CA GLN A 580 -4.72 30.55 -2.12
C GLN A 580 -4.21 31.56 -3.17
N ALA A 581 -5.01 31.85 -4.19
CA ALA A 581 -4.66 32.84 -5.22
C ALA A 581 -4.53 34.27 -4.65
N VAL A 582 -5.37 34.65 -3.67
CA VAL A 582 -5.24 35.92 -2.96
C VAL A 582 -3.91 35.99 -2.20
N GLN A 583 -3.49 34.92 -1.53
CA GLN A 583 -2.18 34.88 -0.86
C GLN A 583 -1.03 34.96 -1.88
N LEU A 584 -1.13 34.20 -2.98
CA LEU A 584 -0.18 34.24 -4.08
C LEU A 584 -0.05 35.60 -4.75
N SER A 585 -1.12 36.40 -4.79
CA SER A 585 -1.12 37.73 -5.41
C SER A 585 -0.11 38.71 -4.78
N GLN A 586 0.34 38.42 -3.54
CA GLN A 586 1.39 39.16 -2.85
C GLN A 586 2.80 38.87 -3.42
N HIS A 587 2.94 37.78 -4.17
CA HIS A 587 4.20 37.29 -4.73
C HIS A 587 4.24 37.33 -6.27
N THR A 588 3.11 37.09 -6.94
CA THR A 588 3.00 37.07 -8.40
C THR A 588 1.69 37.68 -8.89
N ALA A 589 1.77 38.55 -9.91
CA ALA A 589 0.61 39.16 -10.55
C ALA A 589 0.01 38.31 -11.69
N GLU A 590 0.68 37.23 -12.11
CA GLU A 590 0.32 36.41 -13.28
C GLU A 590 -1.10 35.84 -13.20
N HIS A 591 -1.58 35.55 -11.98
CA HIS A 591 -2.84 34.84 -11.75
C HIS A 591 -4.05 35.74 -11.45
N ILE A 592 -3.87 37.07 -11.39
CA ILE A 592 -4.97 38.02 -11.10
C ILE A 592 -6.17 37.84 -12.05
N PRO A 593 -6.01 37.69 -13.38
CA PRO A 593 -7.15 37.48 -14.28
C PRO A 593 -7.96 36.22 -13.95
N VAL A 594 -7.29 35.14 -13.54
CA VAL A 594 -7.92 33.86 -13.19
C VAL A 594 -8.70 33.99 -11.88
N MET A 595 -8.26 34.83 -10.95
CA MET A 595 -8.98 35.08 -9.70
C MET A 595 -10.39 35.64 -9.96
N HIS A 596 -10.56 36.52 -10.96
CA HIS A 596 -11.88 37.02 -11.33
C HIS A 596 -12.78 35.90 -11.88
N GLN A 597 -12.23 35.01 -12.70
CA GLN A 597 -12.96 33.84 -13.21
C GLN A 597 -13.40 32.90 -12.09
N LEU A 598 -12.50 32.61 -11.13
CA LEU A 598 -12.84 31.79 -9.96
C LEU A 598 -13.95 32.43 -9.13
N ARG A 599 -13.90 33.75 -8.90
CA ARG A 599 -14.96 34.47 -8.18
C ARG A 599 -16.31 34.36 -8.88
N ASP A 600 -16.34 34.50 -10.20
CA ASP A 600 -17.58 34.42 -10.96
C ASP A 600 -18.15 32.99 -10.92
N LYS A 601 -17.29 31.96 -10.99
CA LYS A 601 -17.69 30.55 -10.75
C LYS A 601 -18.22 30.33 -9.33
N ILE A 602 -17.57 30.91 -8.31
CA ILE A 602 -18.03 30.82 -6.91
C ILE A 602 -19.43 31.43 -6.77
N HIS A 603 -19.68 32.61 -7.35
CA HIS A 603 -21.01 33.22 -7.32
C HIS A 603 -22.06 32.36 -8.02
N HIS A 604 -21.73 31.81 -9.19
CA HIS A 604 -22.61 30.91 -9.93
C HIS A 604 -22.98 29.67 -9.10
N TRP A 605 -22.00 28.94 -8.59
CA TRP A 605 -22.23 27.73 -7.81
C TRP A 605 -22.89 28.01 -6.45
N SER A 606 -22.56 29.15 -5.81
CA SER A 606 -23.25 29.62 -4.61
C SER A 606 -24.75 29.83 -4.88
N GLN A 607 -25.08 30.50 -5.99
CA GLN A 607 -26.46 30.75 -6.37
C GLN A 607 -27.22 29.45 -6.63
N GLN A 608 -26.61 28.49 -7.33
CA GLN A 608 -27.21 27.18 -7.60
C GLN A 608 -27.43 26.36 -6.32
N ILE A 609 -26.44 26.32 -5.43
CA ILE A 609 -26.47 25.47 -4.24
C ILE A 609 -27.36 26.05 -3.13
N PHE A 610 -27.32 27.38 -2.93
CA PHE A 610 -27.94 28.01 -1.77
C PHE A 610 -29.09 28.96 -2.12
N ASN A 611 -29.42 29.14 -3.41
CA ASN A 611 -30.37 30.15 -3.90
C ASN A 611 -29.99 31.58 -3.50
N ASP A 612 -28.72 31.84 -3.23
CA ASP A 612 -28.19 33.14 -2.79
C ASP A 612 -26.71 33.27 -3.19
N ILE A 613 -26.25 34.51 -3.39
CA ILE A 613 -24.87 34.80 -3.81
C ILE A 613 -24.06 35.16 -2.57
N TYR A 614 -23.14 34.28 -2.18
CA TYR A 614 -22.20 34.51 -1.11
C TYR A 614 -20.83 34.92 -1.65
N THR A 615 -20.15 35.79 -0.91
CA THR A 615 -18.77 36.19 -1.23
C THR A 615 -17.79 35.05 -0.92
N PRO A 616 -16.64 34.97 -1.62
CA PRO A 616 -15.61 33.96 -1.34
C PRO A 616 -15.16 33.95 0.13
N ASN A 617 -15.05 35.12 0.79
CA ASN A 617 -14.65 35.20 2.19
C ASN A 617 -15.69 34.61 3.15
N GLN A 618 -16.99 34.83 2.92
CA GLN A 618 -18.06 34.24 3.75
C GLN A 618 -18.06 32.71 3.68
N LEU A 619 -17.92 32.16 2.47
CA LEU A 619 -17.84 30.72 2.25
C LEU A 619 -16.56 30.13 2.86
N TYR A 620 -15.42 30.80 2.70
CA TYR A 620 -14.14 30.38 3.28
C TYR A 620 -14.17 30.34 4.81
N ARG A 621 -14.78 31.35 5.44
CA ARG A 621 -14.99 31.38 6.89
C ARG A 621 -15.88 30.24 7.36
N ALA A 622 -16.97 29.95 6.66
CA ALA A 622 -17.83 28.81 6.97
C ALA A 622 -17.09 27.47 6.85
N TRP A 623 -16.26 27.32 5.82
CA TRP A 623 -15.42 26.14 5.61
C TRP A 623 -14.39 25.95 6.74
N LEU A 624 -13.72 27.01 7.21
CA LEU A 624 -12.78 26.92 8.33
C LEU A 624 -13.42 26.40 9.63
N LEU A 625 -14.72 26.65 9.87
CA LEU A 625 -15.40 26.18 11.07
C LEU A 625 -15.51 24.66 11.15
N ARG A 626 -15.36 23.95 10.02
CA ARG A 626 -15.39 22.49 9.98
C ARG A 626 -14.26 21.84 10.79
N ARG A 627 -13.17 22.57 11.08
CA ARG A 627 -12.07 22.07 11.94
C ARG A 627 -12.45 21.85 13.41
N ASN A 628 -13.60 22.37 13.85
CA ASN A 628 -14.06 22.29 15.24
C ASN A 628 -14.83 20.99 15.50
N TRP A 629 -14.78 20.51 16.74
CA TRP A 629 -15.74 19.51 17.20
C TRP A 629 -17.16 20.07 17.08
N ILE A 630 -18.08 19.31 16.49
CA ILE A 630 -19.44 19.78 16.18
C ILE A 630 -20.19 20.12 17.47
N ASP A 631 -20.07 19.25 18.48
CA ASP A 631 -20.69 19.43 19.80
C ASP A 631 -19.73 20.17 20.75
N TYR A 632 -19.14 21.28 20.29
CA TYR A 632 -18.13 22.05 21.05
C TYR A 632 -18.63 22.56 22.41
N GLN A 633 -19.95 22.63 22.61
CA GLN A 633 -20.57 23.01 23.87
C GLN A 633 -20.29 21.97 24.97
N ASP A 634 -20.34 20.69 24.64
CA ASP A 634 -20.06 19.60 25.59
C ASP A 634 -18.58 19.57 26.01
N MET A 635 -17.70 20.04 25.13
CA MET A 635 -16.25 20.08 25.37
C MET A 635 -15.82 21.25 26.29
N GLN A 636 -16.74 22.13 26.70
CA GLN A 636 -16.43 23.23 27.63
C GLN A 636 -15.94 22.74 28.98
N ALA A 637 -16.43 21.59 29.45
CA ALA A 637 -16.01 20.98 30.69
C ALA A 637 -14.56 20.46 30.65
N ASP A 638 -14.03 20.16 29.46
CA ASP A 638 -12.64 19.75 29.25
C ASP A 638 -11.72 20.97 29.12
N LEU A 639 -11.51 21.67 30.25
CA LEU A 639 -10.74 22.92 30.31
C LEU A 639 -9.32 22.78 29.73
N ALA A 640 -8.70 21.61 29.87
CA ALA A 640 -7.33 21.35 29.42
C ALA A 640 -7.23 21.28 27.88
N ASN A 641 -8.21 20.65 27.23
CA ASN A 641 -8.20 20.42 25.78
C ASN A 641 -9.22 21.28 25.01
N ARG A 642 -9.89 22.24 25.66
CA ARG A 642 -10.93 23.08 25.05
C ARG A 642 -10.54 23.66 23.67
N LYS A 643 -9.32 24.21 23.55
CA LYS A 643 -8.79 24.77 22.28
C LYS A 643 -8.43 23.70 21.25
N GLU A 644 -8.09 22.49 21.69
CA GLU A 644 -7.76 21.38 20.79
C GLU A 644 -9.03 20.76 20.21
N TRP A 645 -10.11 20.67 21.00
CA TRP A 645 -11.42 20.25 20.49
C TRP A 645 -12.02 21.27 19.51
N ALA A 646 -11.99 22.56 19.87
CA ALA A 646 -12.55 23.63 19.05
C ALA A 646 -11.60 24.86 19.04
N PRO A 647 -10.73 24.98 18.02
CA PRO A 647 -9.83 26.13 17.86
C PRO A 647 -10.57 27.48 17.80
N ASP A 648 -11.78 27.50 17.25
CA ASP A 648 -12.60 28.70 17.09
C ASP A 648 -13.58 28.92 18.25
N ILE A 649 -13.40 28.24 19.39
CA ILE A 649 -14.39 28.27 20.49
C ILE A 649 -14.68 29.67 21.03
N VAL A 650 -13.70 30.56 21.03
CA VAL A 650 -13.89 31.96 21.46
C VAL A 650 -14.88 32.64 20.52
N TRP A 651 -14.60 32.57 19.22
CA TRP A 651 -15.44 33.14 18.17
C TRP A 651 -16.84 32.50 18.10
N LEU A 652 -16.96 31.19 18.37
CA LEU A 652 -18.24 30.47 18.38
C LEU A 652 -19.13 30.81 19.57
N MET A 653 -18.54 31.23 20.70
CA MET A 653 -19.22 31.50 21.97
C MET A 653 -19.49 32.99 22.23
N GLU A 654 -18.82 33.89 21.53
CA GLU A 654 -19.08 35.33 21.67
C GLU A 654 -20.46 35.69 21.07
N GLU A 655 -21.49 35.74 21.93
CA GLU A 655 -22.85 36.19 21.57
C GLU A 655 -22.90 37.65 21.07
N GLN A 656 -21.84 38.43 21.34
CA GLN A 656 -21.79 39.87 21.08
C GLN A 656 -21.31 40.27 19.67
N HIS A 657 -20.98 39.32 18.79
CA HIS A 657 -20.71 39.67 17.39
C HIS A 657 -22.03 40.00 16.66
N ASN A 658 -22.37 41.30 16.66
CA ASN A 658 -23.36 41.91 15.77
C ASN A 658 -22.93 41.91 14.29
N ASP A 659 -21.79 41.29 13.97
CA ASP A 659 -21.29 41.18 12.61
C ASP A 659 -22.14 40.20 11.79
N LYS A 660 -22.69 40.71 10.69
CA LYS A 660 -23.50 39.95 9.73
C LYS A 660 -22.68 38.79 9.15
N GLU A 661 -21.37 38.96 8.96
CA GLU A 661 -20.51 37.93 8.37
C GLU A 661 -20.40 36.68 9.25
N SER A 662 -20.23 36.86 10.56
CA SER A 662 -20.08 35.74 11.50
C SER A 662 -21.36 34.88 11.59
N LYS A 663 -22.53 35.54 11.60
CA LYS A 663 -23.83 34.85 11.57
C LYS A 663 -24.05 34.10 10.26
N THR A 664 -23.63 34.68 9.14
CA THR A 664 -23.68 34.02 7.82
C THR A 664 -22.79 32.78 7.79
N ALA A 665 -21.53 32.88 8.24
CA ALA A 665 -20.60 31.75 8.26
C ALA A 665 -21.10 30.58 9.13
N LYS A 666 -21.64 30.88 10.32
CA LYS A 666 -22.24 29.85 11.20
C LYS A 666 -23.46 29.19 10.56
N THR A 667 -24.33 29.97 9.90
CA THR A 667 -25.49 29.44 9.17
C THR A 667 -25.06 28.52 8.02
N LEU A 668 -24.06 28.91 7.23
CA LEU A 668 -23.54 28.11 6.14
C LEU A 668 -22.89 26.80 6.63
N TRP A 669 -22.14 26.86 7.74
CA TRP A 669 -21.58 25.66 8.36
C TRP A 669 -22.68 24.70 8.84
N GLN A 670 -23.75 25.20 9.44
CA GLN A 670 -24.91 24.39 9.82
C GLN A 670 -25.64 23.80 8.62
N ARG A 671 -25.78 24.54 7.52
CA ARG A 671 -26.33 24.01 6.26
C ARG A 671 -25.50 22.85 5.71
N TYR A 672 -24.17 22.99 5.72
CA TYR A 672 -23.27 21.89 5.34
C TYR A 672 -23.42 20.67 6.23
N LEU A 673 -23.47 20.84 7.56
CA LEU A 673 -23.66 19.72 8.49
C LEU A 673 -25.00 19.01 8.28
N ASN A 674 -26.04 19.76 7.92
CA ASN A 674 -27.39 19.23 7.74
C ASN A 674 -27.67 18.74 6.32
N SER A 675 -26.80 19.01 5.34
CA SER A 675 -27.02 18.56 3.96
C SER A 675 -26.98 17.05 3.80
N GLY A 676 -26.48 16.33 4.81
CA GLY A 676 -26.42 14.88 4.85
C GLY A 676 -27.60 14.18 5.47
N LEU A 677 -28.58 14.93 5.97
CA LEU A 677 -29.74 14.36 6.66
C LEU A 677 -30.72 13.72 5.66
N GLU A 678 -31.49 12.75 6.14
CA GLU A 678 -32.51 12.06 5.34
C GLU A 678 -33.48 13.09 4.70
N GLY A 679 -33.70 12.96 3.40
CA GLY A 679 -34.51 13.89 2.60
C GLY A 679 -33.72 14.99 1.88
N HIS A 680 -32.43 15.18 2.17
CA HIS A 680 -31.55 16.18 1.52
C HIS A 680 -30.64 15.60 0.44
N GLU A 681 -30.81 14.34 0.05
CA GLU A 681 -29.95 13.65 -0.92
C GLU A 681 -30.02 14.29 -2.32
N GLN A 682 -31.16 14.86 -2.68
CA GLN A 682 -31.38 15.53 -3.97
C GLN A 682 -31.01 17.02 -3.95
N ASP A 683 -30.55 17.55 -2.80
CA ASP A 683 -30.12 18.93 -2.71
C ASP A 683 -28.91 19.17 -3.63
N TRP A 684 -28.86 20.36 -4.23
CA TRP A 684 -27.80 20.76 -5.16
C TRP A 684 -26.38 20.53 -4.62
N ILE A 685 -26.18 20.72 -3.31
CA ILE A 685 -24.87 20.50 -2.65
C ILE A 685 -24.34 19.06 -2.80
N ASN A 686 -25.24 18.07 -2.88
CA ASN A 686 -24.91 16.64 -3.00
C ASN A 686 -24.95 16.14 -4.45
N ARG A 687 -25.51 16.91 -5.39
CA ARG A 687 -25.58 16.54 -6.81
C ARG A 687 -24.18 16.38 -7.39
N ILE A 688 -23.97 15.30 -8.14
CA ILE A 688 -22.73 15.05 -8.86
C ILE A 688 -22.66 15.97 -10.08
N ILE A 689 -21.54 16.67 -10.19
CA ILE A 689 -21.20 17.51 -11.33
C ILE A 689 -20.01 16.93 -12.08
N SER A 690 -19.80 17.41 -13.29
CA SER A 690 -18.70 17.02 -14.15
C SER A 690 -17.82 18.21 -14.50
N VAL A 691 -16.52 18.12 -14.21
CA VAL A 691 -15.53 19.14 -14.56
C VAL A 691 -14.65 18.64 -15.70
N ASN A 692 -14.74 19.28 -16.87
CA ASN A 692 -13.83 18.99 -17.99
C ASN A 692 -12.45 19.60 -17.71
N CYS A 693 -11.45 18.73 -17.57
CA CYS A 693 -10.07 19.10 -17.25
C CYS A 693 -9.24 19.42 -18.50
N GLN A 694 -9.71 19.01 -19.69
CA GLN A 694 -9.06 19.26 -20.96
C GLN A 694 -10.13 19.59 -22.03
N PRO A 695 -10.78 20.75 -21.95
CA PRO A 695 -11.79 21.13 -22.92
C PRO A 695 -11.18 21.31 -24.31
N ASP A 696 -11.87 20.81 -25.34
CA ASP A 696 -11.49 21.08 -26.72
C ASP A 696 -11.72 22.56 -27.06
N THR A 697 -10.96 23.10 -28.00
CA THR A 697 -11.07 24.51 -28.40
C THR A 697 -12.51 24.89 -28.79
N GLY A 698 -13.28 23.97 -29.40
CA GLY A 698 -14.68 24.20 -29.75
C GLY A 698 -15.65 24.21 -28.56
N GLU A 699 -15.38 23.41 -27.51
CA GLU A 699 -16.22 23.35 -26.31
C GLU A 699 -16.09 24.61 -25.46
N CYS A 700 -14.90 25.23 -25.42
CA CYS A 700 -14.67 26.50 -24.73
C CYS A 700 -15.58 27.63 -25.23
N PHE A 701 -16.02 27.58 -26.49
CA PHE A 701 -16.89 28.56 -27.13
C PHE A 701 -18.36 28.10 -27.26
N SER A 702 -18.71 26.92 -26.73
CA SER A 702 -20.09 26.45 -26.77
C SER A 702 -20.99 27.34 -25.89
N PRO A 703 -22.07 27.95 -26.46
CA PRO A 703 -23.00 28.76 -25.69
C PRO A 703 -23.96 27.92 -24.83
N LYS A 704 -24.04 26.60 -25.07
CA LYS A 704 -24.85 25.67 -24.29
C LYS A 704 -23.94 24.89 -23.34
N ARG A 705 -23.90 25.32 -22.07
CA ARG A 705 -23.39 24.49 -20.98
C ARG A 705 -24.57 23.84 -20.27
N GLN A 706 -24.44 22.57 -19.93
CA GLN A 706 -25.38 21.93 -19.02
C GLN A 706 -25.20 22.52 -17.62
N GLU A 707 -26.27 22.53 -16.81
CA GLU A 707 -26.25 23.12 -15.47
C GLU A 707 -25.31 22.39 -14.49
N ASP A 708 -24.96 21.13 -14.80
CA ASP A 708 -24.10 20.27 -13.96
C ASP A 708 -22.65 20.17 -14.47
N GLU A 709 -22.22 21.08 -15.35
CA GLU A 709 -20.89 21.03 -15.97
C GLU A 709 -20.06 22.29 -15.73
N ASP A 710 -18.76 22.10 -15.46
CA ASP A 710 -17.76 23.17 -15.43
C ASP A 710 -16.53 22.79 -16.28
N LEU A 711 -15.68 23.76 -16.59
CA LEU A 711 -14.52 23.62 -17.48
C LEU A 711 -13.29 24.25 -16.83
N LEU A 712 -12.14 23.58 -16.92
CA LEU A 712 -10.86 24.17 -16.54
C LEU A 712 -10.25 24.98 -17.68
N SER A 713 -9.85 26.20 -17.37
CA SER A 713 -9.06 27.06 -18.26
C SER A 713 -7.55 26.78 -18.10
N LEU A 714 -6.76 27.15 -19.12
CA LEU A 714 -5.30 27.12 -19.03
C LEU A 714 -4.77 27.97 -17.87
N GLY A 715 -5.42 29.11 -17.59
CA GLY A 715 -5.07 29.97 -16.46
C GLY A 715 -5.25 29.29 -15.10
N GLU A 716 -6.31 28.49 -14.94
CA GLU A 716 -6.53 27.68 -13.73
C GLU A 716 -5.44 26.61 -13.57
N LEU A 717 -5.05 25.92 -14.65
CA LEU A 717 -3.97 24.92 -14.57
C LEU A 717 -2.62 25.56 -14.16
N LEU A 718 -2.30 26.75 -14.69
CA LEU A 718 -1.11 27.49 -14.28
C LEU A 718 -1.18 27.91 -12.81
N LEU A 719 -2.34 28.41 -12.36
CA LEU A 719 -2.58 28.75 -10.96
C LEU A 719 -2.42 27.53 -10.05
N TYR A 720 -2.90 26.34 -10.44
CA TYR A 720 -2.74 25.13 -9.63
C TYR A 720 -1.27 24.77 -9.45
N GLY A 721 -0.45 24.92 -10.50
CA GLY A 721 1.00 24.76 -10.41
C GLY A 721 1.65 25.76 -9.46
N ALA A 722 1.18 27.00 -9.43
CA ALA A 722 1.67 28.03 -8.50
C ALA A 722 1.24 27.75 -7.05
N ILE A 723 0.00 27.28 -6.84
CA ILE A 723 -0.50 26.84 -5.54
C ILE A 723 0.36 25.68 -5.00
N GLN A 724 0.70 24.70 -5.83
CA GLN A 724 1.62 23.62 -5.43
C GLN A 724 2.96 24.15 -4.93
N ASP A 725 3.60 25.06 -5.66
CA ASP A 725 4.89 25.66 -5.27
C ASP A 725 4.78 26.47 -3.97
N PHE A 726 3.67 27.20 -3.78
CA PHE A 726 3.39 27.95 -2.56
C PHE A 726 3.17 27.05 -1.34
N LEU A 727 2.38 25.99 -1.50
CA LEU A 727 2.12 25.03 -0.43
C LEU A 727 3.38 24.25 -0.04
N MET A 728 4.21 23.86 -1.03
CA MET A 728 5.51 23.24 -0.73
C MET A 728 6.39 24.17 0.10
N GLU A 729 6.46 25.47 -0.23
CA GLU A 729 7.22 26.43 0.58
C GLU A 729 6.62 26.58 1.99
N LYS A 730 5.30 26.71 2.10
CA LYS A 730 4.57 26.79 3.39
C LYS A 730 4.89 25.58 4.28
N TYR A 731 4.80 24.37 3.74
CA TYR A 731 5.00 23.14 4.50
C TYR A 731 6.47 22.88 4.83
N SER A 732 7.39 23.33 3.97
CA SER A 732 8.83 23.32 4.26
C SER A 732 9.15 24.18 5.50
N ARG A 733 8.58 25.39 5.57
CA ARG A 733 8.77 26.30 6.73
C ARG A 733 8.17 25.79 8.03
N LEU A 734 7.14 24.95 7.95
CA LEU A 734 6.55 24.26 9.10
C LEU A 734 7.36 23.02 9.54
N SER A 735 8.44 22.69 8.82
CA SER A 735 9.25 21.49 9.04
C SER A 735 8.43 20.20 8.99
N LEU A 736 7.44 20.15 8.10
CA LEU A 736 6.66 18.94 7.84
C LEU A 736 7.46 17.97 6.98
N VAL A 737 7.24 16.68 7.20
CA VAL A 737 7.84 15.61 6.38
C VAL A 737 6.78 15.01 5.47
N VAL A 738 7.12 14.78 4.21
CA VAL A 738 6.27 14.00 3.29
C VAL A 738 6.76 12.55 3.25
N GLU A 739 5.87 11.61 3.54
CA GLU A 739 6.14 10.18 3.44
C GLU A 739 5.87 9.71 2.01
N ALA A 740 6.92 9.35 1.28
CA ALA A 740 6.82 8.82 -0.07
C ALA A 740 6.81 7.29 -0.04
N CYS A 741 5.87 6.66 -0.75
CA CYS A 741 5.82 5.20 -0.88
C CYS A 741 5.84 4.82 -2.38
N PRO A 742 6.98 4.95 -3.07
CA PRO A 742 7.04 4.98 -4.53
C PRO A 742 6.37 3.79 -5.23
N THR A 743 6.70 2.56 -4.82
CA THR A 743 6.05 1.38 -5.40
C THR A 743 4.55 1.35 -5.08
N SER A 744 4.14 1.66 -3.85
CA SER A 744 2.72 1.75 -3.47
C SER A 744 1.97 2.77 -4.32
N ASN A 745 2.53 3.96 -4.51
CA ASN A 745 1.92 5.01 -5.30
C ASN A 745 1.79 4.69 -6.79
N ILE A 746 2.63 3.80 -7.34
CA ILE A 746 2.48 3.29 -8.72
C ILE A 746 1.46 2.17 -8.80
N TYR A 747 1.35 1.34 -7.76
CA TYR A 747 0.38 0.25 -7.74
C TYR A 747 -1.05 0.75 -7.50
N ILE A 748 -1.21 1.75 -6.63
CA ILE A 748 -2.52 2.27 -6.21
C ILE A 748 -2.89 3.54 -7.00
N GLY A 749 -1.92 4.42 -7.23
CA GLY A 749 -2.15 5.73 -7.85
C GLY A 749 -2.19 5.70 -9.39
N ARG A 750 -2.39 6.87 -9.99
CA ARG A 750 -2.43 7.06 -11.45
C ARG A 750 -1.04 7.28 -12.08
N LEU A 751 0.02 6.90 -11.37
CA LEU A 751 1.40 6.99 -11.85
C LEU A 751 1.76 5.75 -12.67
N GLU A 752 2.28 5.93 -13.87
CA GLU A 752 2.61 4.79 -14.75
C GLU A 752 4.07 4.34 -14.58
N LYS A 753 4.95 5.27 -14.21
CA LYS A 753 6.41 5.08 -14.16
C LYS A 753 7.01 5.78 -12.95
N TYR A 754 8.11 5.22 -12.43
CA TYR A 754 8.82 5.80 -11.28
C TYR A 754 9.30 7.24 -11.51
N HIS A 755 9.76 7.61 -12.70
CA HIS A 755 10.24 8.97 -12.99
C HIS A 755 9.12 10.05 -12.98
N GLU A 756 7.85 9.64 -12.94
CA GLU A 756 6.70 10.54 -12.78
C GLU A 756 6.42 10.85 -11.30
N HIS A 757 7.08 10.14 -10.38
CA HIS A 757 6.81 10.24 -8.96
C HIS A 757 7.12 11.66 -8.43
N PRO A 758 6.19 12.30 -7.70
CA PRO A 758 6.35 13.67 -7.18
C PRO A 758 7.57 13.91 -6.28
N LEU A 759 8.15 12.85 -5.74
CA LEU A 759 9.40 12.88 -4.95
C LEU A 759 10.49 13.71 -5.63
N PHE A 760 10.65 13.60 -6.95
CA PHE A 760 11.67 14.36 -7.69
C PHE A 760 11.38 15.86 -7.77
N ARG A 761 10.13 16.27 -7.58
CA ARG A 761 9.75 17.68 -7.47
C ARG A 761 9.85 18.18 -6.04
N TRP A 762 9.44 17.37 -5.05
CA TRP A 762 9.54 17.72 -3.63
C TRP A 762 10.99 17.90 -3.19
N ASN A 763 11.85 16.94 -3.52
CA ASN A 763 13.26 16.94 -3.17
C ASN A 763 14.09 16.58 -4.42
N PRO A 764 14.37 17.56 -5.30
CA PRO A 764 15.03 17.29 -6.56
C PRO A 764 16.50 16.88 -6.38
N PRO A 765 16.96 15.87 -7.16
CA PRO A 765 18.36 15.45 -7.15
C PRO A 765 19.33 16.51 -7.70
N GLN A 766 18.84 17.47 -8.48
CA GLN A 766 19.64 18.59 -8.98
C GLN A 766 19.17 19.92 -8.35
N PRO A 767 20.00 20.55 -7.48
CA PRO A 767 19.64 21.79 -6.79
C PRO A 767 19.28 22.95 -7.73
N ASP A 768 19.87 23.01 -8.91
CA ASP A 768 19.60 24.07 -9.90
C ASP A 768 18.13 24.11 -10.36
N TRP A 769 17.40 23.00 -10.25
CA TRP A 769 15.98 22.97 -10.62
C TRP A 769 15.10 23.77 -9.65
N LEU A 770 15.62 24.13 -8.48
CA LEU A 770 14.96 24.98 -7.48
C LEU A 770 15.40 26.45 -7.56
N LYS A 771 16.32 26.83 -8.45
CA LYS A 771 16.61 28.24 -8.69
C LYS A 771 15.34 28.96 -9.19
N PRO A 772 15.14 30.26 -8.89
CA PRO A 772 14.01 31.01 -9.42
C PRO A 772 13.93 30.91 -10.95
N GLY A 773 12.77 30.53 -11.48
CA GLY A 773 12.56 30.26 -12.92
C GLY A 773 13.01 28.86 -13.37
N GLY A 774 13.55 28.04 -12.47
CA GLY A 774 13.95 26.66 -12.73
C GLY A 774 12.78 25.70 -12.90
N LYS A 775 13.07 24.48 -13.36
CA LYS A 775 12.08 23.45 -13.70
C LYS A 775 11.02 23.20 -12.62
N PHE A 776 11.44 23.19 -11.35
CA PHE A 776 10.57 22.93 -10.20
C PHE A 776 10.39 24.14 -9.28
N ASN A 777 10.71 25.34 -9.78
CA ASN A 777 10.50 26.61 -9.08
C ASN A 777 10.25 27.76 -10.08
N ARG A 778 9.33 27.54 -11.03
CA ARG A 778 9.01 28.50 -12.10
C ARG A 778 8.69 29.88 -11.56
N TYR A 779 7.92 29.93 -10.48
CA TYR A 779 7.42 31.17 -9.88
C TYR A 779 8.39 31.78 -8.84
N GLY A 780 9.54 31.14 -8.58
CA GLY A 780 10.53 31.62 -7.60
C GLY A 780 10.05 31.61 -6.14
N LEU A 781 9.01 30.82 -5.83
CA LEU A 781 8.39 30.77 -4.51
C LEU A 781 9.14 29.86 -3.52
N ARG A 782 9.80 28.82 -4.04
CA ARG A 782 10.45 27.80 -3.22
C ARG A 782 11.86 28.23 -2.83
N SER A 783 12.19 28.06 -1.56
CA SER A 783 13.53 28.31 -0.99
C SER A 783 14.44 27.09 -1.00
N GLY A 784 13.86 25.88 -1.05
CA GLY A 784 14.61 24.64 -0.96
C GLY A 784 13.76 23.37 -1.14
N PRO A 785 14.37 22.19 -0.99
CA PRO A 785 13.67 20.92 -1.04
C PRO A 785 12.78 20.72 0.19
N LEU A 786 11.74 19.89 0.05
CA LEU A 786 10.96 19.39 1.18
C LEU A 786 11.73 18.30 1.92
N SER A 787 11.49 18.20 3.23
CA SER A 787 11.89 17.04 4.01
C SER A 787 11.03 15.85 3.61
N ILE A 788 11.66 14.74 3.25
CA ILE A 788 10.97 13.53 2.81
C ILE A 788 11.59 12.29 3.47
N CYS A 789 10.80 11.22 3.60
CA CYS A 789 11.29 9.87 3.84
C CYS A 789 10.64 8.91 2.83
N ILE A 790 11.37 7.86 2.45
CA ILE A 790 10.89 6.80 1.56
C ILE A 790 10.51 5.61 2.43
N ASN A 791 9.35 4.99 2.17
CA ASN A 791 8.79 3.89 2.95
C ASN A 791 8.18 2.81 2.03
N THR A 792 7.91 1.63 2.57
CA THR A 792 7.37 0.50 1.78
C THR A 792 5.85 0.40 1.76
N ASP A 793 5.17 0.93 2.78
CA ASP A 793 3.72 0.85 2.95
C ASP A 793 3.24 -0.61 3.18
N ASP A 794 2.99 -1.35 2.09
CA ASP A 794 2.42 -2.70 2.06
C ASP A 794 3.30 -3.71 1.31
N SER A 795 4.49 -3.98 1.83
CA SER A 795 5.50 -4.83 1.16
C SER A 795 5.06 -6.29 0.91
N ALA A 796 4.01 -6.79 1.56
CA ALA A 796 3.48 -8.12 1.26
C ALA A 796 2.58 -8.15 0.02
N LEU A 797 2.05 -6.99 -0.40
CA LEU A 797 1.20 -6.88 -1.58
C LEU A 797 1.99 -6.51 -2.84
N MET A 798 3.24 -6.05 -2.67
CA MET A 798 4.06 -5.46 -3.73
C MET A 798 5.50 -5.98 -3.63
N PRO A 799 6.18 -6.24 -4.75
CA PRO A 799 7.53 -6.79 -4.73
C PRO A 799 8.56 -5.74 -4.33
N THR A 800 8.70 -5.45 -3.03
CA THR A 800 9.63 -4.44 -2.56
C THR A 800 10.17 -4.68 -1.14
N THR A 801 11.23 -3.96 -0.80
CA THR A 801 11.83 -3.82 0.52
C THR A 801 12.27 -2.37 0.69
N ILE A 802 12.54 -1.93 1.92
CA ILE A 802 12.92 -0.53 2.17
C ILE A 802 14.22 -0.14 1.43
N ALA A 803 15.19 -1.05 1.37
CA ALA A 803 16.42 -0.88 0.62
C ALA A 803 16.14 -0.78 -0.89
N ASN A 804 15.23 -1.60 -1.40
CA ASN A 804 14.89 -1.62 -2.81
C ASN A 804 14.12 -0.36 -3.24
N GLU A 805 13.23 0.19 -2.41
CA GLU A 805 12.58 1.49 -2.68
C GLU A 805 13.62 2.60 -2.93
N HIS A 806 14.64 2.69 -2.06
CA HIS A 806 15.73 3.66 -2.22
C HIS A 806 16.53 3.39 -3.50
N ARG A 807 16.85 2.12 -3.78
CA ARG A 807 17.57 1.70 -4.98
C ARG A 807 16.83 2.06 -6.26
N ILE A 808 15.53 1.79 -6.35
CA ILE A 808 14.72 2.11 -7.54
C ILE A 808 14.72 3.62 -7.78
N MET A 809 14.53 4.42 -6.74
CA MET A 809 14.51 5.88 -6.89
C MET A 809 15.88 6.41 -7.32
N ARG A 810 16.98 5.89 -6.78
CA ARG A 810 18.35 6.18 -7.22
C ARG A 810 18.57 5.82 -8.70
N GLU A 811 18.20 4.61 -9.12
CA GLU A 811 18.36 4.16 -10.51
C GLU A 811 17.52 5.00 -11.48
N THR A 812 16.32 5.41 -11.05
CA THR A 812 15.45 6.30 -11.82
C THR A 812 16.11 7.66 -12.04
N VAL A 813 16.82 8.20 -11.04
CA VAL A 813 17.62 9.42 -11.18
C VAL A 813 18.66 9.30 -12.29
N ILE A 814 19.41 8.20 -12.31
CA ILE A 814 20.49 7.99 -13.28
C ILE A 814 19.94 7.81 -14.69
N ARG A 815 18.88 6.99 -14.85
CA ARG A 815 18.37 6.59 -16.17
C ARG A 815 17.46 7.63 -16.83
N CYS A 816 16.69 8.38 -16.05
CA CYS A 816 15.63 9.25 -16.58
C CYS A 816 15.94 10.75 -16.49
N PHE A 817 16.97 11.14 -15.74
CA PHE A 817 17.29 12.55 -15.51
C PHE A 817 18.74 12.93 -15.85
N ASP A 818 19.51 12.03 -16.47
CA ASP A 818 20.91 12.23 -16.89
C ASP A 818 21.83 12.69 -15.74
N ILE A 819 21.54 12.26 -14.51
CA ILE A 819 22.34 12.58 -13.33
C ILE A 819 23.39 11.49 -13.09
N GLY A 820 24.64 11.90 -12.93
CA GLY A 820 25.75 10.97 -12.68
C GLY A 820 25.57 10.17 -11.38
N SER A 821 26.07 8.93 -11.37
CA SER A 821 25.95 8.00 -10.23
C SER A 821 26.33 8.63 -8.89
N TRP A 822 27.44 9.38 -8.83
CA TRP A 822 27.91 9.99 -7.59
C TRP A 822 26.91 11.00 -7.01
N MET A 823 26.29 11.85 -7.83
CA MET A 823 25.26 12.79 -7.37
C MET A 823 24.00 12.05 -6.93
N ALA A 824 23.61 10.99 -7.65
CA ALA A 824 22.48 10.15 -7.26
C ALA A 824 22.71 9.46 -5.91
N ASP A 825 23.93 8.97 -5.64
CA ASP A 825 24.34 8.36 -4.37
C ASP A 825 24.25 9.33 -3.19
N VAL A 826 24.76 10.56 -3.36
CA VAL A 826 24.70 11.61 -2.34
C VAL A 826 23.25 11.97 -2.05
N TRP A 827 22.44 12.16 -3.09
CA TRP A 827 21.04 12.54 -2.95
C TRP A 827 20.21 11.47 -2.22
N ILE A 828 20.28 10.21 -2.66
CA ILE A 828 19.48 9.15 -2.04
C ILE A 828 19.95 8.84 -0.61
N SER A 829 21.25 8.95 -0.34
CA SER A 829 21.81 8.76 1.00
C SER A 829 21.29 9.83 1.98
N ALA A 830 21.19 11.09 1.54
CA ALA A 830 20.63 12.16 2.36
C ALA A 830 19.14 11.91 2.72
N ILE A 831 18.34 11.40 1.78
CA ILE A 831 16.93 11.02 2.03
C ILE A 831 16.86 9.85 3.03
N ARG A 832 17.68 8.81 2.83
CA ARG A 832 17.76 7.65 3.73
C ARG A 832 18.12 8.07 5.15
N GLU A 833 19.16 8.89 5.31
CA GLU A 833 19.61 9.38 6.61
C GLU A 833 18.57 10.26 7.30
N LYS A 834 17.82 11.07 6.54
CA LYS A 834 16.67 11.80 7.08
C LYS A 834 15.61 10.85 7.64
N GLY A 835 15.29 9.77 6.93
CA GLY A 835 14.40 8.71 7.42
C GLY A 835 14.89 8.09 8.73
N VAL A 836 16.17 7.70 8.79
CA VAL A 836 16.78 7.13 10.02
C VAL A 836 16.77 8.13 11.17
N SER A 837 17.05 9.40 10.91
CA SER A 837 16.99 10.46 11.91
C SER A 837 15.58 10.63 12.45
N LEU A 838 14.55 10.58 11.59
CA LEU A 838 13.15 10.72 11.98
C LEU A 838 12.70 9.59 12.91
N PHE A 839 13.01 8.34 12.56
CA PHE A 839 12.75 7.19 13.43
C PHE A 839 13.38 7.38 14.81
N LYS A 840 14.67 7.73 14.86
CA LYS A 840 15.39 7.92 16.13
C LYS A 840 14.80 9.04 16.98
N THR A 841 14.45 10.18 16.38
CA THR A 841 13.79 11.28 17.09
C THR A 841 12.44 10.86 17.67
N ASN A 842 11.71 10.00 16.95
CA ASN A 842 10.39 9.53 17.34
C ASN A 842 10.40 8.24 18.15
N HIS A 843 11.55 7.61 18.40
CA HIS A 843 11.67 6.41 19.22
C HIS A 843 11.98 6.79 20.68
N ILE A 844 11.50 6.00 21.64
CA ILE A 844 11.83 6.16 23.07
C ILE A 844 12.34 4.79 23.46
N GLU A 845 13.60 4.74 23.88
CA GLU A 845 14.25 3.51 24.31
C GLU A 845 13.62 2.99 25.60
N GLN A 846 13.65 1.67 25.81
CA GLN A 846 13.28 1.08 27.10
C GLN A 846 14.38 1.33 28.14
N ASN A 847 13.99 1.64 29.39
CA ASN A 847 14.94 1.71 30.50
C ASN A 847 15.11 0.30 31.07
N MET A 848 16.00 -0.49 30.45
CA MET A 848 16.30 -1.86 30.87
C MET A 848 17.49 -1.87 31.83
N ASP A 849 17.37 -1.16 32.96
CA ASP A 849 18.36 -1.17 34.05
C ASP A 849 18.15 -2.34 35.01
#